data_AF-A0A9D9Q9Q7-F1
#
_entry.id   AF-A0A9D9Q9Q7-F1
#
_cell.length_a   1.000
_cell.length_b   1.000
_cell.length_c   1.000
_cell.angle_alpha   90.00
_cell.angle_beta   90.00
_cell.angle_gamma   90.00
#
_symmetry.space_group_name_H-M   'P 1'
#
loop_
_entity.id
_entity.type
_entity.pdbx_description
1 polymer ?
#
loop_
_entity_poly.entity_id
_entity_poly.type
_entity_poly.pdbx_seq_one_letter_code
_entity_poly.pdbx_strand_id
1 'polypeptide(L)'
;WAVVDESSRHLLQKDSSSWGEWVAERPEGDRIDWYIFAYGHDYLAALQDFTKVAGNIPLPPRYVFGYWWSRYWIYTDQELLQLADDMRMRDIPADVFIIDMDWHETWKPMDERLGHDEFGQRRGWTGYTWNRDLIPDPEGLLAELHRKGFKTALNLHPASGIRPYEDCYTSFVADYLSRTTDYDGPEGYIYPEQGWTFKGNETPVGREGWRAPVPFRLDQQEWADAYFNSVIHPLERQGVDFWWLDWQQWRESKYVKGLSNTFWCNYCFWNDQVRRKTSQSSWPARPLIYHRWGGLGSHRYQLGFSGDTYSEWSVLQFLPYFTSTASNVGYGYWGHDIGGHMQHKEKQGPRDPELYTRWMQFGVFTPIFKTHATQNANLDCRIWIFPEHYEYLKAAIKLRYALSPYIYDAARHATESGVSMCRPLYYYYPELQEAYDNNEEYFFGDNILATAITAPCGPDGTASREVWLPKGEWYDMAHARLLKGGKAYKLSYTLEQNPWFVKAGAVIPLAPEGITNLQEQSNALRLMIVPGKAACKIEHYEDDGISQAYERDFATTSIEKSTSGGKTIVKIGPRKGSFAGAPSTRLVSLELEGVNKAPSQVKCNGASLPASAICTGGGRTTITLPEAPAGQALTVEIK
;
A
#
# COMPACT_ATOMS: atom_id res chain seq x y z
N TRP A 1 0.02 20.43 22.22
CA TRP A 1 0.09 19.12 22.90
C TRP A 1 -1.06 18.26 22.38
N ALA A 2 -0.92 16.94 22.42
CA ALA A 2 -1.99 15.99 22.11
C ALA A 2 -2.17 15.02 23.29
N VAL A 3 -3.40 14.56 23.53
CA VAL A 3 -3.71 13.54 24.54
C VAL A 3 -4.36 12.37 23.83
N VAL A 4 -3.81 11.17 24.04
CA VAL A 4 -4.47 9.92 23.68
C VAL A 4 -5.08 9.34 24.96
N ASP A 5 -6.40 9.22 24.97
CA ASP A 5 -7.16 8.69 26.09
C ASP A 5 -7.57 7.24 25.81
N GLU A 6 -6.94 6.30 26.51
CA GLU A 6 -7.20 4.86 26.42
C GLU A 6 -8.00 4.34 27.63
N SER A 7 -8.61 5.22 28.42
CA SER A 7 -9.28 4.87 29.69
C SER A 7 -10.45 3.90 29.51
N SER A 8 -11.11 3.94 28.35
CA SER A 8 -12.26 3.10 28.01
C SER A 8 -11.94 1.94 27.06
N ARG A 9 -10.68 1.78 26.65
CA ARG A 9 -10.28 0.76 25.66
C ARG A 9 -10.06 -0.59 26.33
N HIS A 10 -10.25 -1.65 25.55
CA HIS A 10 -9.98 -3.02 25.98
C HIS A 10 -8.50 -3.21 26.27
N LEU A 11 -8.19 -4.18 27.14
CA LEU A 11 -6.82 -4.59 27.39
C LEU A 11 -6.45 -5.78 26.50
N LEU A 12 -5.16 -5.90 26.18
CA LEU A 12 -4.60 -7.16 25.70
C LEU A 12 -3.98 -7.86 26.90
N GLN A 13 -4.63 -8.93 27.35
CA GLN A 13 -4.19 -9.71 28.50
C GLN A 13 -3.41 -10.93 28.02
N LYS A 14 -2.21 -11.12 28.58
CA LYS A 14 -1.43 -12.33 28.30
C LYS A 14 -2.16 -13.58 28.75
N ASP A 15 -2.13 -14.61 27.93
CA ASP A 15 -2.67 -15.92 28.24
C ASP A 15 -1.73 -17.04 27.77
N SER A 16 -2.14 -18.29 27.97
CA SER A 16 -1.37 -19.48 27.56
C SER A 16 -1.72 -19.97 26.16
N SER A 17 -2.54 -19.25 25.40
CA SER A 17 -2.93 -19.63 24.05
C SER A 17 -1.75 -19.43 23.08
N SER A 18 -1.90 -19.94 21.86
CA SER A 18 -0.91 -19.69 20.80
C SER A 18 -0.91 -18.23 20.30
N TRP A 19 -1.89 -17.42 20.69
CA TRP A 19 -1.94 -15.97 20.43
C TRP A 19 -1.05 -15.18 21.38
N GLY A 20 -0.78 -15.72 22.59
CA GLY A 20 0.07 -15.13 23.62
C GLY A 20 -0.60 -14.00 24.41
N GLU A 21 -1.54 -13.27 23.81
CA GLU A 21 -2.44 -12.32 24.45
C GLU A 21 -3.79 -12.30 23.74
N TRP A 22 -4.84 -11.90 24.45
CA TRP A 22 -6.20 -11.78 23.92
C TRP A 22 -6.92 -10.55 24.44
N VAL A 23 -7.99 -10.16 23.77
CA VAL A 23 -8.84 -9.06 24.22
C VAL A 23 -9.49 -9.42 25.55
N ALA A 24 -9.39 -8.51 26.51
CA ALA A 24 -10.06 -8.60 27.79
C ALA A 24 -10.80 -7.30 28.09
N GLU A 25 -11.97 -7.44 28.72
CA GLU A 25 -12.64 -6.30 29.32
C GLU A 25 -11.76 -5.70 30.41
N ARG A 26 -11.79 -4.38 30.50
CA ARG A 26 -11.08 -3.65 31.55
C ARG A 26 -11.86 -3.87 32.86
N PRO A 27 -11.21 -4.16 34.01
CA PRO A 27 -11.90 -4.38 35.30
C PRO A 27 -12.89 -3.26 35.64
N GLU A 28 -13.87 -3.38 36.52
CA GLU A 28 -14.68 -2.19 36.87
C GLU A 28 -13.87 -1.15 37.69
N GLY A 29 -14.18 0.14 37.57
CA GLY A 29 -13.62 1.22 38.41
C GLY A 29 -13.18 2.48 37.66
N ASP A 30 -13.05 3.58 38.41
CA ASP A 30 -12.60 4.89 37.92
C ASP A 30 -11.08 4.90 37.66
N ARG A 31 -10.68 5.13 36.41
CA ARG A 31 -9.27 5.26 36.03
C ARG A 31 -9.11 6.16 34.82
N ILE A 32 -7.90 6.69 34.71
CA ILE A 32 -7.48 7.52 33.59
C ILE A 32 -6.18 6.93 33.05
N ASP A 33 -6.15 6.61 31.76
CA ASP A 33 -4.97 6.14 31.03
C ASP A 33 -4.68 7.12 29.88
N TRP A 34 -3.91 8.15 30.20
CA TRP A 34 -3.60 9.25 29.28
C TRP A 34 -2.13 9.22 28.87
N TYR A 35 -1.92 9.27 27.56
CA TYR A 35 -0.61 9.49 26.97
C TYR A 35 -0.56 10.92 26.44
N ILE A 36 0.28 11.75 27.05
CA ILE A 36 0.38 13.18 26.74
C ILE A 36 1.63 13.45 25.90
N PHE A 37 1.42 13.91 24.67
CA PHE A 37 2.47 14.30 23.74
C PHE A 37 2.60 15.83 23.74
N ALA A 38 3.46 16.36 24.59
CA ALA A 38 3.65 17.81 24.81
C ALA A 38 4.85 18.42 24.05
N TYR A 39 5.02 18.04 22.79
CA TYR A 39 6.18 18.39 21.96
C TYR A 39 6.14 19.80 21.34
N GLY A 40 5.07 20.57 21.57
CA GLY A 40 4.85 21.84 20.88
C GLY A 40 4.78 21.63 19.37
N HIS A 41 5.76 22.16 18.65
CA HIS A 41 5.90 22.10 17.19
C HIS A 41 6.94 21.06 16.71
N ASP A 42 7.55 20.29 17.62
CA ASP A 42 8.43 19.16 17.24
C ASP A 42 7.60 17.92 16.90
N TYR A 43 6.91 17.97 15.76
CA TYR A 43 6.03 16.90 15.30
C TYR A 43 6.78 15.59 15.02
N LEU A 44 8.03 15.68 14.56
CA LEU A 44 8.83 14.49 14.23
C LEU A 44 9.23 13.71 15.48
N ALA A 45 9.67 14.40 16.54
CA ALA A 45 9.95 13.75 17.82
C ALA A 45 8.67 13.15 18.45
N ALA A 46 7.54 13.85 18.33
CA ALA A 46 6.25 13.34 18.81
C ALA A 46 5.87 12.01 18.15
N LEU A 47 6.06 11.88 16.83
CA LEU A 47 5.77 10.64 16.09
C LEU A 47 6.74 9.51 16.44
N GLN A 48 8.03 9.82 16.57
CA GLN A 48 9.04 8.85 17.02
C GLN A 48 8.67 8.26 18.38
N ASP A 49 8.28 9.10 19.33
CA ASP A 49 7.89 8.66 20.67
C ASP A 49 6.51 7.99 20.69
N PHE A 50 5.59 8.42 19.82
CA PHE A 50 4.32 7.73 19.62
C PHE A 50 4.56 6.27 19.21
N THR A 51 5.48 5.99 18.29
CA THR A 51 5.80 4.61 17.89
C THR A 51 6.49 3.78 18.98
N LYS A 52 7.19 4.40 19.95
CA LYS A 52 7.75 3.67 21.09
C LYS A 52 6.67 3.10 22.02
N VAL A 53 5.54 3.78 22.12
CA VAL A 53 4.41 3.38 22.98
C VAL A 53 3.37 2.57 22.20
N ALA A 54 2.99 3.05 21.02
CA ALA A 54 1.96 2.44 20.18
C ALA A 54 2.50 1.40 19.19
N GLY A 55 3.78 1.02 19.30
CA GLY A 55 4.47 0.05 18.44
C GLY A 55 5.02 0.65 17.14
N ASN A 56 5.99 -0.04 16.54
CA ASN A 56 6.66 0.40 15.31
C ASN A 56 5.76 0.22 14.08
N ILE A 57 6.06 0.96 13.02
CA ILE A 57 5.45 0.77 11.69
C ILE A 57 6.21 -0.37 10.98
N PRO A 58 5.61 -1.55 10.75
CA PRO A 58 6.31 -2.66 10.09
C PRO A 58 6.65 -2.32 8.65
N LEU A 59 7.78 -2.84 8.13
CA LEU A 59 8.14 -2.67 6.72
C LEU A 59 7.32 -3.63 5.84
N PRO A 60 6.47 -3.17 4.91
CA PRO A 60 5.72 -4.05 4.01
C PRO A 60 6.64 -4.77 3.02
N PRO A 61 6.21 -5.89 2.41
CA PRO A 61 6.90 -6.47 1.26
C PRO A 61 7.11 -5.43 0.14
N ARG A 62 8.22 -5.52 -0.60
CA ARG A 62 8.58 -4.54 -1.63
C ARG A 62 7.53 -4.39 -2.73
N TYR A 63 6.89 -5.49 -3.13
CA TYR A 63 5.86 -5.52 -4.16
C TYR A 63 4.65 -4.62 -3.84
N VAL A 64 4.41 -4.32 -2.55
CA VAL A 64 3.34 -3.42 -2.10
C VAL A 64 3.49 -2.03 -2.71
N PHE A 65 4.72 -1.58 -2.98
CA PHE A 65 4.96 -0.27 -3.55
C PHE A 65 4.84 -0.23 -5.08
N GLY A 66 4.54 -1.36 -5.73
CA GLY A 66 4.28 -1.44 -7.17
C GLY A 66 2.89 -0.94 -7.55
N TYR A 67 2.50 -1.18 -8.80
CA TYR A 67 1.15 -0.91 -9.27
C TYR A 67 0.23 -2.10 -8.95
N TRP A 68 -0.92 -1.78 -8.38
CA TRP A 68 -1.96 -2.73 -8.03
C TRP A 68 -3.15 -2.54 -8.97
N TRP A 69 -3.57 -3.62 -9.61
CA TRP A 69 -4.77 -3.62 -10.42
C TRP A 69 -5.91 -4.33 -9.69
N SER A 70 -7.06 -3.68 -9.68
CA SER A 70 -8.30 -4.21 -9.11
C SER A 70 -9.51 -3.61 -9.80
N ARG A 71 -10.63 -4.34 -9.80
CA ARG A 71 -11.96 -3.84 -10.11
C ARG A 71 -12.98 -4.83 -9.56
N TYR A 72 -14.05 -4.34 -8.96
CA TYR A 72 -15.20 -5.17 -8.66
C TYR A 72 -15.93 -5.51 -9.97
N TRP A 73 -15.75 -6.74 -10.46
CA TRP A 73 -16.35 -7.22 -11.70
C TRP A 73 -16.36 -8.75 -11.76
N ILE A 74 -17.34 -9.30 -12.50
CA ILE A 74 -17.56 -10.73 -12.72
C ILE A 74 -16.55 -11.31 -13.74
N TYR A 75 -15.28 -11.36 -13.37
CA TYR A 75 -14.25 -11.95 -14.22
C TYR A 75 -14.21 -13.48 -14.13
N THR A 76 -14.06 -14.12 -15.28
CA THR A 76 -13.61 -15.51 -15.40
C THR A 76 -12.10 -15.64 -15.20
N ASP A 77 -11.62 -16.84 -14.89
CA ASP A 77 -10.18 -17.15 -14.82
C ASP A 77 -9.43 -16.78 -16.12
N GLN A 78 -10.00 -17.08 -17.28
CA GLN A 78 -9.43 -16.74 -18.59
C GLN A 78 -9.31 -15.23 -18.80
N GLU A 79 -10.32 -14.45 -18.41
CA GLU A 79 -10.25 -12.99 -18.51
C GLU A 79 -9.21 -12.40 -17.56
N LEU A 80 -9.08 -12.94 -16.34
CA LEU A 80 -8.04 -12.52 -15.39
C LEU A 80 -6.64 -12.79 -15.95
N LEU A 81 -6.41 -13.97 -16.53
CA LEU A 81 -5.14 -14.32 -17.17
C LEU A 81 -4.86 -13.47 -18.40
N GLN A 82 -5.87 -13.18 -19.22
CA GLN A 82 -5.74 -12.30 -20.38
C GLN A 82 -5.39 -10.86 -19.96
N LEU A 83 -5.94 -10.35 -18.85
CA LEU A 83 -5.58 -9.04 -18.31
C LEU A 83 -4.10 -8.99 -17.90
N ALA A 84 -3.62 -10.04 -17.23
CA ALA A 84 -2.22 -10.17 -16.87
C ALA A 84 -1.31 -10.21 -18.12
N ASP A 85 -1.70 -10.96 -19.14
CA ASP A 85 -0.96 -11.04 -20.41
C ASP A 85 -0.97 -9.71 -21.18
N ASP A 86 -2.10 -9.02 -21.21
CA ASP A 86 -2.22 -7.69 -21.82
C ASP A 86 -1.27 -6.70 -21.15
N MET A 87 -1.17 -6.70 -19.81
CA MET A 87 -0.22 -5.83 -19.09
C MET A 87 1.23 -6.13 -19.48
N ARG A 88 1.61 -7.41 -19.55
CA ARG A 88 2.98 -7.81 -19.92
C ARG A 88 3.29 -7.49 -21.37
N MET A 89 2.40 -7.83 -22.30
CA MET A 89 2.54 -7.53 -23.74
C MET A 89 2.65 -6.02 -23.99
N ARG A 90 1.96 -5.21 -23.19
CA ARG A 90 1.97 -3.76 -23.28
C ARG A 90 3.09 -3.10 -22.48
N ASP A 91 3.97 -3.87 -21.83
CA ASP A 91 5.07 -3.36 -21.01
C ASP A 91 4.56 -2.39 -19.92
N ILE A 92 3.46 -2.81 -19.26
CA ILE A 92 2.87 -2.13 -18.11
C ILE A 92 3.36 -2.86 -16.86
N PRO A 93 4.22 -2.21 -16.04
CA PRO A 93 4.63 -2.77 -14.77
C PRO A 93 3.44 -2.97 -13.82
N ALA A 94 3.39 -4.11 -13.15
CA ALA A 94 2.34 -4.43 -12.19
C ALA A 94 2.79 -5.57 -11.26
N ASP A 95 2.47 -5.45 -9.98
CA ASP A 95 2.90 -6.36 -8.92
C ASP A 95 1.74 -7.06 -8.22
N VAL A 96 0.58 -6.42 -8.09
CA VAL A 96 -0.55 -6.97 -7.32
C VAL A 96 -1.81 -7.03 -8.18
N PHE A 97 -2.50 -8.16 -8.10
CA PHE A 97 -3.79 -8.41 -8.72
C PHE A 97 -4.81 -8.74 -7.62
N ILE A 98 -5.78 -7.87 -7.40
CA ILE A 98 -6.85 -8.10 -6.41
C ILE A 98 -8.08 -8.63 -7.13
N ILE A 99 -8.56 -9.80 -6.71
CA ILE A 99 -9.81 -10.40 -7.17
C ILE A 99 -10.90 -10.07 -6.15
N ASP A 100 -11.94 -9.36 -6.61
CA ASP A 100 -13.05 -8.92 -5.78
C ASP A 100 -14.13 -10.00 -5.60
N MET A 101 -15.21 -9.67 -4.90
CA MET A 101 -16.38 -10.47 -4.50
C MET A 101 -16.66 -11.75 -5.29
N ASP A 102 -16.68 -11.67 -6.61
CA ASP A 102 -17.10 -12.78 -7.48
C ASP A 102 -16.12 -13.96 -7.53
N TRP A 103 -14.97 -13.88 -6.85
CA TRP A 103 -14.11 -15.04 -6.61
C TRP A 103 -14.85 -16.15 -5.87
N HIS A 104 -15.77 -15.78 -4.95
CA HIS A 104 -16.61 -16.72 -4.21
C HIS A 104 -18.05 -16.72 -4.73
N GLU A 105 -18.84 -17.71 -4.31
CA GLU A 105 -20.25 -17.78 -4.66
C GLU A 105 -21.01 -16.58 -4.09
N THR A 106 -21.49 -15.72 -5.00
CA THR A 106 -22.30 -14.53 -4.70
C THR A 106 -23.76 -14.71 -5.14
N TRP A 107 -24.02 -15.65 -6.06
CA TRP A 107 -25.32 -15.82 -6.74
C TRP A 107 -25.92 -17.24 -6.69
N LYS A 108 -25.08 -18.27 -6.45
CA LYS A 108 -25.49 -19.68 -6.53
C LYS A 108 -26.47 -20.14 -5.43
N PRO A 109 -26.47 -19.60 -4.20
CA PRO A 109 -27.50 -19.95 -3.24
C PRO A 109 -28.70 -18.99 -3.31
N MET A 110 -29.53 -19.10 -4.38
CA MET A 110 -30.91 -18.57 -4.61
C MET A 110 -31.13 -17.21 -5.37
N ASP A 111 -32.20 -17.20 -6.17
CA ASP A 111 -32.92 -16.12 -6.88
C ASP A 111 -32.81 -14.68 -6.30
N GLU A 112 -32.75 -13.65 -7.15
CA GLU A 112 -32.63 -12.20 -6.85
C GLU A 112 -33.67 -11.59 -5.86
N ARG A 113 -34.62 -12.39 -5.37
CA ARG A 113 -35.58 -12.07 -4.29
C ARG A 113 -35.06 -12.31 -2.87
N LEU A 114 -33.82 -12.74 -2.71
CA LEU A 114 -33.27 -13.38 -1.52
C LEU A 114 -33.17 -12.56 -0.22
N GLY A 115 -33.33 -11.24 -0.29
CA GLY A 115 -33.29 -10.37 0.89
C GLY A 115 -31.97 -10.46 1.67
N HIS A 116 -32.07 -10.34 2.99
CA HIS A 116 -30.93 -10.44 3.88
C HIS A 116 -30.80 -11.87 4.43
N ASP A 117 -29.58 -12.27 4.77
CA ASP A 117 -29.33 -13.42 5.61
C ASP A 117 -29.74 -13.15 7.06
N GLU A 118 -29.58 -14.17 7.90
CA GLU A 118 -30.00 -14.13 9.29
C GLU A 118 -29.16 -13.17 10.16
N PHE A 119 -28.07 -12.60 9.62
CA PHE A 119 -27.23 -11.59 10.26
C PHE A 119 -27.44 -10.18 9.69
N GLY A 120 -28.43 -10.03 8.81
CA GLY A 120 -28.81 -8.76 8.20
C GLY A 120 -27.91 -8.34 7.05
N GLN A 121 -27.10 -9.24 6.49
CA GLN A 121 -26.27 -8.96 5.31
C GLN A 121 -26.97 -9.42 4.04
N ARG A 122 -26.66 -8.79 2.90
CA ARG A 122 -27.12 -9.29 1.61
C ARG A 122 -26.60 -10.73 1.44
N ARG A 123 -27.46 -11.68 1.05
CA ARG A 123 -27.02 -13.05 0.77
C ARG A 123 -25.96 -13.04 -0.34
N GLY A 124 -24.90 -13.85 -0.16
CA GLY A 124 -23.73 -13.84 -1.03
C GLY A 124 -22.74 -12.70 -0.75
N TRP A 125 -22.94 -11.89 0.30
CA TRP A 125 -21.95 -10.87 0.70
C TRP A 125 -20.77 -11.48 1.47
N THR A 126 -21.02 -12.47 2.31
CA THR A 126 -19.97 -13.31 2.91
C THR A 126 -19.90 -14.62 2.15
N GLY A 127 -18.69 -15.05 1.80
CA GLY A 127 -18.46 -16.38 1.22
C GLY A 127 -17.00 -16.80 1.26
N TYR A 128 -16.78 -18.10 1.16
CA TYR A 128 -15.47 -18.78 1.20
C TYR A 128 -15.35 -19.91 0.16
N THR A 129 -16.45 -20.31 -0.47
CA THR A 129 -16.49 -21.25 -1.60
C THR A 129 -16.19 -20.54 -2.90
N TRP A 130 -15.15 -20.99 -3.61
CA TRP A 130 -14.83 -20.51 -4.97
C TRP A 130 -16.03 -20.63 -5.91
N ASN A 131 -16.30 -19.58 -6.67
CA ASN A 131 -17.30 -19.62 -7.74
C ASN A 131 -16.75 -20.41 -8.94
N ARG A 132 -16.98 -21.72 -8.93
CA ARG A 132 -16.44 -22.63 -9.97
C ARG A 132 -17.03 -22.46 -11.37
N ASP A 133 -18.06 -21.63 -11.54
CA ASP A 133 -18.53 -21.27 -12.89
C ASP A 133 -17.63 -20.21 -13.53
N LEU A 134 -17.05 -19.33 -12.72
CA LEU A 134 -16.11 -18.30 -13.17
C LEU A 134 -14.65 -18.77 -13.06
N ILE A 135 -14.33 -19.53 -12.02
CA ILE A 135 -12.98 -19.97 -11.68
C ILE A 135 -13.01 -21.49 -11.41
N PRO A 136 -13.05 -22.33 -12.46
CA PRO A 136 -13.11 -23.79 -12.30
C PRO A 136 -11.90 -24.38 -11.56
N ASP A 137 -10.70 -23.84 -11.81
CA ASP A 137 -9.42 -24.24 -11.22
C ASP A 137 -8.71 -23.04 -10.54
N PRO A 138 -9.07 -22.72 -9.28
CA PRO A 138 -8.48 -21.59 -8.56
C PRO A 138 -6.98 -21.73 -8.30
N GLU A 139 -6.49 -22.93 -7.98
CA GLU A 139 -5.06 -23.17 -7.75
C GLU A 139 -4.27 -22.94 -9.05
N GLY A 140 -4.77 -23.44 -10.18
CA GLY A 140 -4.19 -23.19 -11.50
C GLY A 140 -4.15 -21.70 -11.85
N LEU A 141 -5.25 -20.97 -11.61
CA LEU A 141 -5.31 -19.52 -11.82
C LEU A 141 -4.26 -18.77 -10.99
N LEU A 142 -4.21 -19.03 -9.68
CA LEU A 142 -3.30 -18.33 -8.76
C LEU A 142 -1.83 -18.64 -9.10
N ALA A 143 -1.52 -19.92 -9.37
CA ALA A 143 -0.17 -20.34 -9.76
C ALA A 143 0.29 -19.66 -11.06
N GLU A 144 -0.62 -19.48 -12.03
CA GLU A 144 -0.30 -18.83 -13.30
C GLU A 144 -0.17 -17.30 -13.16
N LEU A 145 -1.00 -16.66 -12.33
CA LEU A 145 -0.78 -15.26 -11.96
C LEU A 145 0.59 -15.05 -11.28
N HIS A 146 0.97 -15.95 -10.37
CA HIS A 146 2.29 -15.94 -9.72
C HIS A 146 3.43 -16.13 -10.72
N ARG A 147 3.31 -17.06 -11.68
CA ARG A 147 4.32 -17.27 -12.74
C ARG A 147 4.48 -16.03 -13.63
N LYS A 148 3.40 -15.26 -13.82
CA LYS A 148 3.42 -13.95 -14.51
C LYS A 148 3.94 -12.80 -13.62
N GLY A 149 4.33 -13.08 -12.38
CA GLY A 149 4.95 -12.15 -11.43
C GLY A 149 3.95 -11.41 -10.53
N PHE A 150 2.66 -11.73 -10.55
CA PHE A 150 1.68 -11.06 -9.71
C PHE A 150 1.62 -11.70 -8.33
N LYS A 151 1.38 -10.87 -7.32
CA LYS A 151 0.86 -11.27 -6.01
C LYS A 151 -0.64 -11.11 -6.00
N THR A 152 -1.34 -12.02 -5.35
CA THR A 152 -2.80 -12.11 -5.42
C THR A 152 -3.43 -11.90 -4.04
N ALA A 153 -4.50 -11.13 -4.03
CA ALA A 153 -5.32 -10.96 -2.84
C ALA A 153 -6.81 -11.08 -3.19
N LEU A 154 -7.56 -11.60 -2.22
CA LEU A 154 -9.02 -11.75 -2.33
C LEU A 154 -9.71 -10.73 -1.42
N ASN A 155 -10.78 -10.11 -1.93
CA ASN A 155 -11.71 -9.34 -1.10
C ASN A 155 -12.45 -10.28 -0.14
N LEU A 156 -12.60 -9.86 1.12
CA LEU A 156 -13.24 -10.63 2.17
C LEU A 156 -14.18 -9.77 3.02
N HIS A 157 -15.44 -10.19 3.09
CA HIS A 157 -16.43 -9.70 4.04
C HIS A 157 -16.90 -10.82 4.97
N PRO A 158 -16.26 -11.04 6.14
CA PRO A 158 -16.55 -12.20 6.97
C PRO A 158 -17.77 -12.04 7.91
N ALA A 159 -18.54 -10.96 7.76
CA ALA A 159 -19.55 -10.52 8.72
C ALA A 159 -20.62 -11.59 9.08
N SER A 160 -21.02 -12.42 8.12
CA SER A 160 -22.07 -13.44 8.36
C SER A 160 -21.54 -14.77 8.90
N GLY A 161 -20.26 -14.87 9.21
CA GLY A 161 -19.64 -16.12 9.68
C GLY A 161 -19.70 -17.21 8.62
N ILE A 162 -19.86 -18.47 9.03
CA ILE A 162 -19.73 -19.63 8.14
C ILE A 162 -21.11 -20.18 7.78
N ARG A 163 -21.40 -20.22 6.48
CA ARG A 163 -22.70 -20.63 5.96
C ARG A 163 -22.74 -22.15 5.68
N PRO A 164 -23.89 -22.83 5.86
CA PRO A 164 -24.06 -24.28 5.62
C PRO A 164 -23.60 -24.81 4.27
N TYR A 165 -23.66 -23.94 3.26
CA TYR A 165 -23.34 -24.26 1.88
C TYR A 165 -21.87 -24.00 1.54
N GLU A 166 -21.08 -23.44 2.47
CA GLU A 166 -19.65 -23.24 2.22
C GLU A 166 -18.91 -24.58 2.21
N ASP A 167 -17.94 -24.74 1.31
CA ASP A 167 -17.10 -25.94 1.19
C ASP A 167 -16.37 -26.20 2.51
N CYS A 168 -15.91 -25.13 3.15
CA CYS A 168 -15.17 -25.17 4.42
C CYS A 168 -16.05 -25.49 5.64
N TYR A 169 -17.37 -25.50 5.51
CA TYR A 169 -18.29 -25.56 6.65
C TYR A 169 -18.08 -26.79 7.52
N THR A 170 -18.02 -27.98 6.91
CA THR A 170 -17.97 -29.23 7.69
C THR A 170 -16.64 -29.34 8.44
N SER A 171 -15.53 -28.95 7.81
CA SER A 171 -14.22 -28.91 8.46
C SER A 171 -14.16 -27.84 9.56
N PHE A 172 -14.69 -26.65 9.30
CA PHE A 172 -14.72 -25.56 10.27
C PHE A 172 -15.51 -25.95 11.53
N VAL A 173 -16.70 -26.53 11.37
CA VAL A 173 -17.54 -26.94 12.51
C VAL A 173 -16.86 -28.03 13.33
N ALA A 174 -16.28 -29.04 12.67
CA ALA A 174 -15.54 -30.09 13.35
C ALA A 174 -14.33 -29.55 14.13
N ASP A 175 -13.57 -28.63 13.54
CA ASP A 175 -12.41 -27.99 14.16
C ASP A 175 -12.84 -27.12 15.36
N TYR A 176 -13.88 -26.30 15.19
CA TYR A 176 -14.40 -25.45 16.25
C TYR A 176 -14.92 -26.25 17.45
N LEU A 177 -15.74 -27.28 17.21
CA LEU A 177 -16.27 -28.15 18.28
C LEU A 177 -15.19 -29.00 18.96
N SER A 178 -14.04 -29.22 18.31
CA SER A 178 -12.91 -29.89 18.96
C SER A 178 -12.20 -29.01 20.01
N ARG A 179 -12.46 -27.69 20.00
CA ARG A 179 -11.76 -26.69 20.81
C ARG A 179 -12.60 -26.11 21.94
N THR A 180 -13.92 -26.12 21.79
CA THR A 180 -14.84 -25.56 22.79
C THR A 180 -15.92 -26.54 23.19
N THR A 181 -16.27 -26.53 24.48
CA THR A 181 -17.52 -27.10 24.99
C THR A 181 -18.63 -26.04 25.12
N ASP A 182 -18.26 -24.76 25.14
CA ASP A 182 -19.16 -23.60 25.12
C ASP A 182 -19.38 -23.17 23.66
N TYR A 183 -20.41 -23.75 23.05
CA TYR A 183 -20.87 -23.43 21.70
C TYR A 183 -22.02 -22.41 21.78
N ASP A 184 -21.73 -21.16 21.40
CA ASP A 184 -22.73 -20.08 21.34
C ASP A 184 -23.60 -20.11 20.05
N GLY A 185 -23.47 -21.14 19.21
CA GLY A 185 -24.41 -21.40 18.13
C GLY A 185 -25.65 -22.19 18.61
N PRO A 186 -26.66 -22.40 17.76
CA PRO A 186 -27.89 -23.09 18.16
C PRO A 186 -27.66 -24.54 18.65
N GLU A 187 -28.27 -24.95 19.76
CA GLU A 187 -28.45 -26.36 20.12
C GLU A 187 -29.16 -27.11 18.98
N GLY A 188 -28.74 -28.36 18.68
CA GLY A 188 -29.34 -29.19 17.62
C GLY A 188 -28.71 -29.06 16.23
N TYR A 189 -27.52 -28.48 16.11
CA TYR A 189 -26.88 -28.20 14.82
C TYR A 189 -26.52 -29.40 13.92
N ILE A 190 -26.47 -30.60 14.49
CA ILE A 190 -26.50 -31.86 13.73
C ILE A 190 -27.88 -32.47 13.99
N TYR A 191 -28.84 -32.14 13.13
CA TYR A 191 -30.21 -32.66 13.10
C TYR A 191 -31.09 -32.37 14.33
N PRO A 192 -31.97 -31.36 14.25
CA PRO A 192 -33.23 -31.37 14.97
C PRO A 192 -34.35 -31.62 13.95
N GLU A 193 -35.16 -32.64 14.19
CA GLU A 193 -36.44 -32.87 13.48
C GLU A 193 -37.39 -31.64 13.54
N GLN A 194 -37.02 -30.58 14.30
CA GLN A 194 -37.86 -29.46 14.69
C GLN A 194 -37.28 -28.05 14.39
N GLY A 195 -36.14 -27.93 13.69
CA GLY A 195 -35.49 -26.63 13.38
C GLY A 195 -34.56 -26.08 14.48
N TRP A 196 -33.98 -24.89 14.30
CA TRP A 196 -32.93 -24.29 15.16
C TRP A 196 -33.22 -22.82 15.52
N THR A 197 -32.85 -22.32 16.70
CA THR A 197 -33.11 -20.92 17.15
C THR A 197 -31.81 -20.12 17.37
N PHE A 198 -31.80 -18.83 17.01
CA PHE A 198 -30.69 -17.95 17.44
C PHE A 198 -30.89 -17.50 18.89
N LYS A 199 -29.79 -17.33 19.64
CA LYS A 199 -29.80 -16.74 20.99
C LYS A 199 -30.51 -15.37 20.95
N GLY A 200 -31.62 -15.24 21.69
CA GLY A 200 -32.48 -14.04 21.68
C GLY A 200 -33.66 -14.07 20.70
N ASN A 201 -33.90 -15.17 20.00
CA ASN A 201 -35.07 -15.39 19.17
C ASN A 201 -35.79 -16.69 19.61
N GLU A 202 -37.04 -16.57 20.05
CA GLU A 202 -37.83 -17.70 20.55
C GLU A 202 -38.51 -18.52 19.43
N THR A 203 -38.47 -18.04 18.18
CA THR A 203 -39.07 -18.73 17.03
C THR A 203 -38.02 -19.59 16.31
N PRO A 204 -38.20 -20.93 16.22
CA PRO A 204 -37.33 -21.79 15.43
C PRO A 204 -37.28 -21.37 13.96
N VAL A 205 -36.07 -21.38 13.41
CA VAL A 205 -35.71 -21.11 12.02
C VAL A 205 -35.12 -22.39 11.42
N GLY A 206 -35.33 -22.63 10.13
CA GLY A 206 -34.86 -23.83 9.45
C GLY A 206 -35.92 -24.93 9.34
N ARG A 207 -35.63 -25.95 8.53
CA ARG A 207 -36.49 -27.12 8.28
C ARG A 207 -35.71 -28.38 8.62
N GLU A 208 -36.40 -29.50 8.76
CA GLU A 208 -35.77 -30.82 8.88
C GLU A 208 -34.71 -31.02 7.78
N GLY A 209 -33.50 -31.45 8.18
CA GLY A 209 -32.34 -31.63 7.29
C GLY A 209 -31.53 -30.36 6.98
N TRP A 210 -31.96 -29.17 7.43
CA TRP A 210 -31.17 -27.94 7.27
C TRP A 210 -30.10 -27.84 8.35
N ARG A 211 -28.90 -27.41 7.96
CA ARG A 211 -27.88 -27.00 8.91
C ARG A 211 -27.97 -25.48 9.12
N ALA A 212 -27.83 -24.99 10.34
CA ALA A 212 -27.70 -23.57 10.68
C ALA A 212 -26.39 -22.87 10.21
N PRO A 213 -26.31 -21.55 10.11
CA PRO A 213 -25.02 -20.86 9.98
C PRO A 213 -24.27 -20.79 11.32
N VAL A 214 -22.93 -20.73 11.30
CA VAL A 214 -22.14 -20.37 12.48
C VAL A 214 -21.89 -18.86 12.48
N PRO A 215 -22.31 -18.10 13.50
CA PRO A 215 -22.10 -16.66 13.54
C PRO A 215 -20.61 -16.30 13.57
N PHE A 216 -20.27 -15.12 13.03
CA PHE A 216 -18.93 -14.57 13.12
C PHE A 216 -18.56 -14.27 14.58
N ARG A 217 -17.53 -14.95 15.10
CA ARG A 217 -17.06 -14.85 16.49
C ARG A 217 -15.54 -14.72 16.58
N LEU A 218 -14.95 -13.82 15.79
CA LEU A 218 -13.51 -13.58 15.83
C LEU A 218 -13.03 -13.03 17.21
N ASP A 219 -13.96 -12.58 18.05
CA ASP A 219 -13.76 -12.25 19.47
C ASP A 219 -13.52 -13.46 20.38
N GLN A 220 -13.74 -14.69 19.89
CA GLN A 220 -13.53 -15.93 20.61
C GLN A 220 -12.32 -16.72 20.06
N GLN A 221 -11.41 -17.12 20.95
CA GLN A 221 -10.16 -17.77 20.56
C GLN A 221 -10.36 -19.05 19.77
N GLU A 222 -11.25 -19.92 20.24
CA GLU A 222 -11.50 -21.22 19.62
C GLU A 222 -12.10 -21.07 18.22
N TRP A 223 -12.97 -20.09 18.05
CA TRP A 223 -13.58 -19.76 16.75
C TRP A 223 -12.53 -19.16 15.81
N ALA A 224 -11.71 -18.22 16.30
CA ALA A 224 -10.63 -17.62 15.52
C ALA A 224 -9.63 -18.70 15.04
N ASP A 225 -9.20 -19.60 15.94
CA ASP A 225 -8.33 -20.72 15.56
C ASP A 225 -8.97 -21.62 14.50
N ALA A 226 -10.23 -22.02 14.68
CA ALA A 226 -10.94 -22.82 13.68
C ALA A 226 -11.08 -22.09 12.34
N TYR A 227 -11.33 -20.78 12.39
CA TYR A 227 -11.47 -19.93 11.21
C TYR A 227 -10.18 -19.87 10.40
N PHE A 228 -9.06 -19.60 11.06
CA PHE A 228 -7.77 -19.56 10.38
C PHE A 228 -7.38 -20.94 9.85
N ASN A 229 -7.50 -22.00 10.65
CA ASN A 229 -7.06 -23.35 10.27
C ASN A 229 -7.91 -23.98 9.15
N SER A 230 -9.23 -23.79 9.22
CA SER A 230 -10.19 -24.50 8.35
C SER A 230 -10.75 -23.67 7.21
N VAL A 231 -10.53 -22.35 7.20
CA VAL A 231 -11.03 -21.45 6.15
C VAL A 231 -9.89 -20.67 5.49
N ILE A 232 -9.14 -19.88 6.26
CA ILE A 232 -8.13 -18.96 5.71
C ILE A 232 -6.88 -19.69 5.21
N HIS A 233 -6.23 -20.52 6.03
CA HIS A 233 -5.01 -21.22 5.65
C HIS A 233 -5.19 -22.17 4.46
N PRO A 234 -6.33 -22.89 4.28
CA PRO A 234 -6.60 -23.62 3.05
C PRO A 234 -6.53 -22.73 1.80
N LEU A 235 -7.14 -21.54 1.81
CA LEU A 235 -7.12 -20.60 0.69
C LEU A 235 -5.72 -20.02 0.47
N GLU A 236 -4.98 -19.72 1.53
CA GLU A 236 -3.57 -19.30 1.41
C GLU A 236 -2.68 -20.39 0.83
N ARG A 237 -2.89 -21.67 1.19
CA ARG A 237 -2.17 -22.81 0.61
C ARG A 237 -2.45 -22.98 -0.89
N GLN A 238 -3.59 -22.51 -1.38
CA GLN A 238 -3.92 -22.49 -2.81
C GLN A 238 -3.19 -21.37 -3.57
N GLY A 239 -2.60 -20.39 -2.87
CA GLY A 239 -1.80 -19.32 -3.47
C GLY A 239 -2.29 -17.90 -3.19
N VAL A 240 -3.25 -17.69 -2.28
CA VAL A 240 -3.62 -16.33 -1.84
C VAL A 240 -2.48 -15.75 -1.01
N ASP A 241 -1.89 -14.63 -1.44
CA ASP A 241 -0.73 -14.03 -0.75
C ASP A 241 -1.12 -13.17 0.45
N PHE A 242 -2.25 -12.47 0.39
CA PHE A 242 -2.78 -11.66 1.49
C PHE A 242 -4.28 -11.36 1.32
N TRP A 243 -4.89 -10.72 2.32
CA TRP A 243 -6.33 -10.49 2.37
C TRP A 243 -6.69 -9.02 2.29
N TRP A 244 -7.63 -8.68 1.41
CA TRP A 244 -8.37 -7.42 1.50
C TRP A 244 -9.58 -7.63 2.41
N LEU A 245 -9.43 -7.22 3.67
CA LEU A 245 -10.52 -7.20 4.63
C LEU A 245 -11.35 -5.95 4.33
N ASP A 246 -12.61 -6.08 3.92
CA ASP A 246 -13.44 -4.92 3.61
C ASP A 246 -14.60 -4.77 4.61
N TRP A 247 -14.24 -4.60 5.88
CA TRP A 247 -15.24 -4.50 6.94
C TRP A 247 -15.96 -3.14 6.94
N GLN A 248 -17.27 -3.17 6.74
CA GLN A 248 -18.12 -1.97 6.75
C GLN A 248 -19.49 -2.18 7.43
N GLN A 249 -19.71 -3.34 8.04
CA GLN A 249 -21.04 -3.77 8.46
C GLN A 249 -21.47 -3.14 9.79
N TRP A 250 -20.61 -3.22 10.82
CA TRP A 250 -20.86 -2.57 12.11
C TRP A 250 -19.56 -2.26 12.87
N ARG A 251 -19.55 -1.19 13.66
CA ARG A 251 -18.32 -0.67 14.27
C ARG A 251 -17.76 -1.58 15.37
N GLU A 252 -18.62 -2.09 16.25
CA GLU A 252 -18.20 -2.82 17.46
C GLU A 252 -18.70 -4.26 17.46
N SER A 253 -17.96 -5.19 18.07
CA SER A 253 -18.38 -6.57 18.20
C SER A 253 -19.79 -6.66 18.81
N LYS A 254 -20.60 -7.57 18.28
CA LYS A 254 -21.94 -7.85 18.83
C LYS A 254 -21.86 -8.58 20.18
N TYR A 255 -20.70 -9.13 20.53
CA TYR A 255 -20.51 -10.04 21.65
C TYR A 255 -19.54 -9.49 22.70
N VAL A 256 -18.64 -8.58 22.31
CA VAL A 256 -17.72 -7.89 23.24
C VAL A 256 -17.95 -6.38 23.11
N LYS A 257 -18.62 -5.81 24.12
CA LYS A 257 -19.09 -4.41 24.10
C LYS A 257 -17.92 -3.43 23.98
N GLY A 258 -17.92 -2.55 22.99
CA GLY A 258 -16.87 -1.54 22.80
C GLY A 258 -15.64 -2.02 22.03
N LEU A 259 -15.56 -3.30 21.65
CA LEU A 259 -14.45 -3.83 20.86
C LEU A 259 -14.65 -3.47 19.38
N SER A 260 -13.78 -2.64 18.82
CA SER A 260 -13.83 -2.29 17.40
C SER A 260 -13.55 -3.51 16.50
N ASN A 261 -14.44 -3.81 15.55
CA ASN A 261 -14.21 -4.91 14.60
C ASN A 261 -13.08 -4.61 13.63
N THR A 262 -12.92 -3.35 13.19
CA THR A 262 -11.84 -3.01 12.25
C THR A 262 -10.48 -3.22 12.89
N PHE A 263 -10.31 -2.78 14.15
CA PHE A 263 -9.12 -3.05 14.94
C PHE A 263 -8.93 -4.55 15.20
N TRP A 264 -9.99 -5.25 15.62
CA TRP A 264 -9.87 -6.64 16.03
C TRP A 264 -9.58 -7.59 14.85
N CYS A 265 -10.22 -7.37 13.71
CA CYS A 265 -9.87 -8.08 12.47
C CYS A 265 -8.41 -7.82 12.07
N ASN A 266 -7.94 -6.57 12.15
CA ASN A 266 -6.53 -6.24 11.89
C ASN A 266 -5.60 -7.01 12.82
N TYR A 267 -5.89 -7.00 14.12
CA TYR A 267 -5.12 -7.72 15.14
C TYR A 267 -5.06 -9.22 14.84
N CYS A 268 -6.21 -9.86 14.62
CA CYS A 268 -6.28 -11.31 14.44
C CYS A 268 -5.60 -11.78 13.14
N PHE A 269 -5.89 -11.16 11.99
CA PHE A 269 -5.27 -11.57 10.72
C PHE A 269 -3.77 -11.31 10.68
N TRP A 270 -3.31 -10.21 11.29
CA TRP A 270 -1.89 -9.91 11.39
C TRP A 270 -1.16 -10.89 12.32
N ASN A 271 -1.66 -11.08 13.53
CA ASN A 271 -0.99 -11.93 14.51
C ASN A 271 -1.10 -13.42 14.17
N ASP A 272 -2.10 -13.84 13.40
CA ASP A 272 -2.11 -15.16 12.80
C ASP A 272 -0.91 -15.38 11.87
N GLN A 273 -0.57 -14.40 11.04
CA GLN A 273 0.63 -14.47 10.19
C GLN A 273 1.92 -14.46 11.01
N VAL A 274 1.99 -13.63 12.07
CA VAL A 274 3.18 -13.54 12.95
C VAL A 274 3.44 -14.85 13.71
N ARG A 275 2.39 -15.47 14.27
CA ARG A 275 2.54 -16.68 15.11
C ARG A 275 2.84 -17.95 14.30
N ARG A 276 2.60 -17.94 12.99
CA ARG A 276 2.81 -19.10 12.12
C ARG A 276 4.30 -19.43 12.01
N LYS A 277 4.67 -20.63 12.46
CA LYS A 277 6.00 -21.22 12.20
C LYS A 277 6.04 -21.71 10.76
N THR A 278 6.77 -21.05 9.89
CA THR A 278 7.05 -21.58 8.54
C THR A 278 8.22 -22.54 8.59
N SER A 279 8.03 -23.79 8.16
CA SER A 279 9.09 -24.81 8.06
C SER A 279 10.00 -24.65 6.84
N GLN A 280 9.75 -23.64 5.98
CA GLN A 280 10.29 -23.56 4.61
C GLN A 280 11.39 -22.51 4.40
N SER A 281 11.76 -21.72 5.41
CA SER A 281 12.86 -20.74 5.34
C SER A 281 13.43 -20.46 6.74
N SER A 282 14.62 -19.87 6.81
CA SER A 282 15.19 -19.39 8.08
C SER A 282 14.41 -18.20 8.69
N TRP A 283 13.59 -17.51 7.89
CA TRP A 283 12.80 -16.34 8.29
C TRP A 283 11.39 -16.35 7.65
N PRO A 284 10.31 -16.11 8.42
CA PRO A 284 8.95 -16.04 7.87
C PRO A 284 8.76 -14.84 6.94
N ALA A 285 7.74 -14.89 6.07
CA ALA A 285 7.29 -13.75 5.27
C ALA A 285 6.82 -12.59 6.18
N ARG A 286 6.87 -11.37 5.66
CA ARG A 286 6.29 -10.21 6.34
C ARG A 286 4.77 -10.35 6.39
N PRO A 287 4.13 -10.16 7.55
CA PRO A 287 2.68 -10.10 7.60
C PRO A 287 2.15 -8.96 6.73
N LEU A 288 1.02 -9.19 6.07
CA LEU A 288 0.36 -8.20 5.25
C LEU A 288 -1.16 -8.39 5.29
N ILE A 289 -1.88 -7.28 5.46
CA ILE A 289 -3.32 -7.20 5.24
C ILE A 289 -3.62 -5.94 4.43
N TYR A 290 -4.83 -5.80 3.93
CA TYR A 290 -5.31 -4.55 3.34
C TYR A 290 -6.70 -4.26 3.90
N HIS A 291 -6.86 -3.20 4.69
CA HIS A 291 -8.10 -2.96 5.43
C HIS A 291 -8.36 -1.46 5.68
N ARG A 292 -9.51 -1.17 6.28
CA ARG A 292 -9.94 0.17 6.69
C ARG A 292 -9.30 0.55 8.03
N TRP A 293 -9.38 1.84 8.35
CA TRP A 293 -8.84 2.40 9.58
C TRP A 293 -9.42 1.77 10.86
N GLY A 294 -8.55 1.21 11.70
CA GLY A 294 -8.91 0.60 12.98
C GLY A 294 -8.86 1.54 14.19
N GLY A 295 -8.38 2.78 14.01
CA GLY A 295 -8.06 3.69 15.12
C GLY A 295 -6.56 3.74 15.42
N LEU A 296 -6.18 4.58 16.40
CA LEU A 296 -4.78 4.75 16.81
C LEU A 296 -4.13 3.40 17.16
N GLY A 297 -2.85 3.24 16.80
CA GLY A 297 -2.12 1.99 16.95
C GLY A 297 -2.33 0.97 15.81
N SER A 298 -3.30 1.20 14.92
CA SER A 298 -3.52 0.33 13.76
C SER A 298 -2.37 0.35 12.76
N HIS A 299 -1.42 1.29 12.86
CA HIS A 299 -0.23 1.32 12.01
C HIS A 299 0.71 0.13 12.20
N ARG A 300 0.49 -0.68 13.23
CA ARG A 300 1.11 -1.99 13.40
C ARG A 300 0.56 -3.05 12.44
N TYR A 301 -0.62 -2.81 11.85
CA TYR A 301 -1.37 -3.75 11.02
C TYR A 301 -1.66 -3.11 9.66
N GLN A 302 -0.61 -3.02 8.85
CA GLN A 302 -0.64 -2.37 7.54
C GLN A 302 -1.21 -3.33 6.50
N LEU A 303 -1.94 -2.86 5.49
CA LEU A 303 -2.05 -1.50 4.92
C LEU A 303 -3.46 -0.93 5.08
N GLY A 304 -3.59 0.39 4.91
CA GLY A 304 -4.85 1.14 5.01
C GLY A 304 -5.45 1.57 3.68
N PHE A 305 -6.76 1.82 3.61
CA PHE A 305 -7.37 2.55 2.49
C PHE A 305 -8.58 3.43 2.85
N SER A 306 -8.84 4.39 1.97
CA SER A 306 -9.85 5.44 2.15
C SER A 306 -11.31 5.02 1.95
N GLY A 307 -11.57 3.80 1.50
CA GLY A 307 -12.91 3.39 1.10
C GLY A 307 -13.40 4.01 -0.21
N ASP A 308 -14.71 3.93 -0.38
CA ASP A 308 -15.45 4.13 -1.61
C ASP A 308 -15.58 5.62 -1.95
N THR A 309 -14.64 6.12 -2.75
CA THR A 309 -14.59 7.54 -3.15
C THR A 309 -15.38 7.83 -4.42
N TYR A 310 -15.94 9.04 -4.55
CA TYR A 310 -16.51 9.49 -5.81
C TYR A 310 -15.42 9.89 -6.81
N SER A 311 -15.63 9.55 -8.09
CA SER A 311 -14.78 9.97 -9.21
C SER A 311 -15.08 11.42 -9.58
N GLU A 312 -14.53 12.36 -8.81
CA GLU A 312 -14.72 13.81 -9.01
C GLU A 312 -13.42 14.61 -8.76
N TRP A 313 -13.29 15.76 -9.45
CA TRP A 313 -12.16 16.69 -9.29
C TRP A 313 -11.99 17.23 -7.87
N SER A 314 -13.10 17.51 -7.18
CA SER A 314 -13.12 17.95 -5.77
C SER A 314 -12.56 16.89 -4.82
N VAL A 315 -12.79 15.60 -5.12
CA VAL A 315 -12.20 14.50 -4.36
C VAL A 315 -10.71 14.43 -4.61
N LEU A 316 -10.26 14.48 -5.87
CA LEU A 316 -8.83 14.52 -6.20
C LEU A 316 -8.11 15.71 -5.53
N GLN A 317 -8.78 16.86 -5.40
CA GLN A 317 -8.28 18.02 -4.67
C GLN A 317 -8.07 17.76 -3.18
N PHE A 318 -8.98 17.01 -2.55
CA PHE A 318 -8.90 16.68 -1.14
C PHE A 318 -7.84 15.62 -0.81
N LEU A 319 -7.53 14.72 -1.74
CA LEU A 319 -6.67 13.57 -1.45
C LEU A 319 -5.26 13.93 -0.96
N PRO A 320 -4.51 14.92 -1.49
CA PRO A 320 -3.20 15.28 -0.95
C PRO A 320 -3.21 15.62 0.55
N TYR A 321 -4.21 16.39 1.00
CA TYR A 321 -4.41 16.68 2.42
C TYR A 321 -4.71 15.39 3.21
N PHE A 322 -5.62 14.55 2.70
CA PHE A 322 -6.02 13.33 3.39
C PHE A 322 -4.90 12.29 3.48
N THR A 323 -4.13 12.10 2.40
CA THR A 323 -2.97 11.20 2.34
C THR A 323 -1.89 11.65 3.33
N SER A 324 -1.54 12.94 3.34
CA SER A 324 -0.46 13.44 4.20
C SER A 324 -0.85 13.47 5.68
N THR A 325 -2.10 13.75 6.02
CA THR A 325 -2.58 13.77 7.41
C THR A 325 -2.73 12.39 8.03
N ALA A 326 -2.85 11.32 7.25
CA ALA A 326 -2.78 9.94 7.76
C ALA A 326 -1.44 9.67 8.50
N SER A 327 -0.37 10.34 8.09
CA SER A 327 0.94 10.28 8.74
C SER A 327 0.98 10.91 10.13
N ASN A 328 0.02 11.79 10.49
CA ASN A 328 -0.06 12.37 11.84
C ASN A 328 -0.38 11.32 12.92
N VAL A 329 -0.91 10.17 12.50
CA VAL A 329 -1.31 9.06 13.40
C VAL A 329 -0.53 7.77 13.10
N GLY A 330 0.61 7.89 12.42
CA GLY A 330 1.46 6.76 12.04
C GLY A 330 0.89 5.86 10.94
N TYR A 331 -0.31 6.14 10.42
CA TYR A 331 -0.98 5.28 9.42
C TYR A 331 -0.57 5.64 7.99
N GLY A 332 0.74 5.67 7.76
CA GLY A 332 1.36 6.23 6.57
C GLY A 332 1.29 5.37 5.31
N TYR A 333 0.98 4.07 5.38
CA TYR A 333 0.73 3.25 4.19
C TYR A 333 -0.75 3.25 3.83
N TRP A 334 -1.22 4.44 3.46
CA TRP A 334 -2.61 4.71 3.11
C TRP A 334 -2.81 4.70 1.59
N GLY A 335 -3.80 3.95 1.12
CA GLY A 335 -4.19 3.84 -0.27
C GLY A 335 -5.54 4.49 -0.60
N HIS A 336 -5.75 4.74 -1.88
CA HIS A 336 -7.00 5.23 -2.45
C HIS A 336 -7.42 4.34 -3.62
N ASP A 337 -8.69 4.40 -3.99
CA ASP A 337 -9.16 3.87 -5.28
C ASP A 337 -8.80 4.90 -6.36
N ILE A 338 -7.65 4.74 -7.01
CA ILE A 338 -7.16 5.69 -8.01
C ILE A 338 -8.12 5.71 -9.21
N GLY A 339 -8.59 6.91 -9.53
CA GLY A 339 -9.67 7.16 -10.48
C GLY A 339 -11.05 7.28 -9.84
N GLY A 340 -11.20 6.99 -8.55
CA GLY A 340 -12.47 6.99 -7.85
C GLY A 340 -13.24 5.68 -7.99
N HIS A 341 -13.85 5.27 -6.88
CA HIS A 341 -14.60 4.01 -6.73
C HIS A 341 -15.91 4.01 -7.52
N MET A 342 -16.67 5.10 -7.43
CA MET A 342 -18.03 5.19 -7.96
C MET A 342 -18.36 6.59 -8.50
N GLN A 343 -19.49 6.70 -9.18
CA GLN A 343 -20.09 7.96 -9.59
C GLN A 343 -21.38 8.20 -8.82
N HIS A 344 -21.74 9.47 -8.67
CA HIS A 344 -23.07 9.88 -8.23
C HIS A 344 -24.16 9.23 -9.09
N LYS A 345 -25.26 8.78 -8.47
CA LYS A 345 -26.36 8.09 -9.17
C LYS A 345 -26.97 8.97 -10.26
N GLU A 346 -27.02 10.27 -10.01
CA GLU A 346 -27.54 11.33 -10.87
C GLU A 346 -26.56 11.79 -11.97
N LYS A 347 -25.28 11.37 -11.92
CA LYS A 347 -24.23 11.76 -12.88
C LYS A 347 -23.43 10.54 -13.36
N GLN A 348 -24.14 9.48 -13.77
CA GLN A 348 -23.49 8.31 -14.34
C GLN A 348 -23.08 8.54 -15.79
N GLY A 349 -21.90 8.05 -16.17
CA GLY A 349 -21.40 8.10 -17.53
C GLY A 349 -20.02 7.47 -17.63
N PRO A 350 -19.45 7.36 -18.85
CA PRO A 350 -18.10 6.86 -19.05
C PRO A 350 -17.10 7.59 -18.14
N ARG A 351 -16.08 6.87 -17.67
CA ARG A 351 -14.97 7.44 -16.92
C ARG A 351 -14.37 8.62 -17.69
N ASP A 352 -14.25 9.77 -17.02
CA ASP A 352 -13.53 10.93 -17.55
C ASP A 352 -12.03 10.57 -17.67
N PRO A 353 -11.49 10.48 -18.89
CA PRO A 353 -10.11 10.05 -19.09
C PRO A 353 -9.10 11.08 -18.59
N GLU A 354 -9.43 12.38 -18.60
CA GLU A 354 -8.53 13.42 -18.09
C GLU A 354 -8.42 13.34 -16.58
N LEU A 355 -9.56 13.28 -15.88
CA LEU A 355 -9.60 13.07 -14.43
C LEU A 355 -8.84 11.79 -14.05
N TYR A 356 -9.03 10.70 -14.80
CA TYR A 356 -8.31 9.45 -14.55
C TYR A 356 -6.79 9.59 -14.72
N THR A 357 -6.33 10.28 -15.78
CA THR A 357 -4.92 10.59 -15.98
C THR A 357 -4.35 11.41 -14.82
N ARG A 358 -5.03 12.47 -14.39
CA ARG A 358 -4.56 13.31 -13.27
C ARG A 358 -4.52 12.54 -11.95
N TRP A 359 -5.44 11.61 -11.74
CA TRP A 359 -5.44 10.73 -10.57
C TRP A 359 -4.27 9.73 -10.58
N MET A 360 -3.96 9.14 -11.74
CA MET A 360 -2.80 8.25 -11.90
C MET A 360 -1.49 9.01 -11.70
N GLN A 361 -1.39 10.24 -12.21
CA GLN A 361 -0.25 11.13 -12.00
C GLN A 361 -0.04 11.48 -10.51
N PHE A 362 -1.10 11.84 -9.80
CA PHE A 362 -1.07 12.03 -8.35
C PHE A 362 -0.68 10.74 -7.61
N GLY A 363 -1.27 9.61 -8.01
CA GLY A 363 -1.10 8.31 -7.38
C GLY A 363 0.37 7.84 -7.29
N VAL A 364 1.23 8.28 -8.22
CA VAL A 364 2.68 8.01 -8.17
C VAL A 364 3.28 8.36 -6.80
N PHE A 365 2.82 9.46 -6.19
CA PHE A 365 3.32 10.02 -4.93
C PHE A 365 2.43 9.65 -3.74
N THR A 366 1.60 8.62 -3.85
CA THR A 366 0.82 8.06 -2.73
C THR A 366 1.51 6.81 -2.18
N PRO A 367 1.26 6.40 -0.93
CA PRO A 367 1.88 5.21 -0.37
C PRO A 367 1.54 3.94 -1.15
N ILE A 368 0.26 3.73 -1.50
CA ILE A 368 -0.24 2.56 -2.24
C ILE A 368 -0.83 2.99 -3.58
N PHE A 369 -0.25 2.49 -4.67
CA PHE A 369 -0.62 2.87 -6.04
C PHE A 369 -1.60 1.84 -6.64
N LYS A 370 -2.87 1.93 -6.25
CA LYS A 370 -3.94 0.98 -6.60
C LYS A 370 -5.06 1.61 -7.40
N THR A 371 -5.40 1.04 -8.55
CA THR A 371 -6.67 1.32 -9.24
C THR A 371 -7.74 0.35 -8.79
N HIS A 372 -8.96 0.86 -8.61
CA HIS A 372 -10.12 0.07 -8.22
C HIS A 372 -11.40 0.86 -8.53
N ALA A 373 -12.48 0.15 -8.85
CA ALA A 373 -13.80 0.72 -9.01
C ALA A 373 -14.88 -0.33 -8.77
N THR A 374 -16.08 0.17 -8.42
CA THR A 374 -17.29 -0.62 -8.25
C THR A 374 -17.73 -1.32 -9.54
N GLN A 375 -18.66 -2.28 -9.43
CA GLN A 375 -19.22 -3.04 -10.54
C GLN A 375 -20.11 -2.18 -11.44
N ASN A 376 -19.45 -1.37 -12.27
CA ASN A 376 -20.07 -0.49 -13.25
C ASN A 376 -19.29 -0.57 -14.57
N ALA A 377 -20.00 -0.83 -15.67
CA ALA A 377 -19.41 -0.95 -17.01
C ALA A 377 -18.65 0.32 -17.43
N ASN A 378 -19.08 1.49 -16.96
CA ASN A 378 -18.48 2.78 -17.29
C ASN A 378 -17.17 3.08 -16.53
N LEU A 379 -16.84 2.31 -15.49
CA LEU A 379 -15.72 2.59 -14.57
C LEU A 379 -14.55 1.61 -14.71
N ASP A 380 -14.33 1.11 -15.93
CA ASP A 380 -13.18 0.26 -16.23
C ASP A 380 -11.84 0.93 -15.88
N CYS A 381 -10.92 0.14 -15.34
CA CYS A 381 -9.62 0.60 -14.83
C CYS A 381 -8.45 0.30 -15.79
N ARG A 382 -8.68 -0.44 -16.89
CA ARG A 382 -7.64 -0.73 -17.89
C ARG A 382 -7.18 0.56 -18.55
N ILE A 383 -5.89 0.87 -18.45
CA ILE A 383 -5.37 2.15 -18.98
C ILE A 383 -5.35 2.21 -20.51
N TRP A 384 -5.30 1.06 -21.20
CA TRP A 384 -5.17 0.97 -22.66
C TRP A 384 -6.48 1.16 -23.42
N ILE A 385 -7.61 1.30 -22.73
CA ILE A 385 -8.89 1.63 -23.37
C ILE A 385 -9.03 3.14 -23.64
N PHE A 386 -8.09 3.94 -23.14
CA PHE A 386 -8.04 5.40 -23.31
C PHE A 386 -6.89 5.78 -24.25
N PRO A 387 -7.01 5.59 -25.58
CA PRO A 387 -5.87 5.69 -26.51
C PRO A 387 -5.17 7.06 -26.49
N GLU A 388 -5.92 8.15 -26.33
CA GLU A 388 -5.37 9.52 -26.26
C GLU A 388 -4.64 9.82 -24.95
N HIS A 389 -4.88 9.02 -23.91
CA HIS A 389 -4.33 9.19 -22.57
C HIS A 389 -3.33 8.08 -22.19
N TYR A 390 -3.25 7.02 -23.00
CA TYR A 390 -2.59 5.77 -22.67
C TYR A 390 -1.10 5.96 -22.33
N GLU A 391 -0.38 6.75 -23.12
CA GLU A 391 1.05 7.00 -22.87
C GLU A 391 1.28 7.78 -21.57
N TYR A 392 0.39 8.70 -21.20
CA TYR A 392 0.49 9.45 -19.93
C TYR A 392 0.17 8.57 -18.72
N LEU A 393 -0.85 7.71 -18.83
CA LEU A 393 -1.21 6.73 -17.82
C LEU A 393 -0.07 5.71 -17.62
N LYS A 394 0.50 5.21 -18.72
CA LYS A 394 1.65 4.29 -18.70
C LYS A 394 2.90 4.97 -18.14
N ALA A 395 3.17 6.23 -18.49
CA ALA A 395 4.28 7.01 -17.96
C ALA A 395 4.19 7.21 -16.44
N ALA A 396 2.99 7.45 -15.90
CA ALA A 396 2.78 7.53 -14.45
C ALA A 396 3.16 6.22 -13.75
N ILE A 397 2.72 5.07 -14.29
CA ILE A 397 3.11 3.75 -13.76
C ILE A 397 4.64 3.56 -13.83
N LYS A 398 5.27 3.88 -14.96
CA LYS A 398 6.73 3.75 -15.10
C LYS A 398 7.50 4.67 -14.15
N LEU A 399 7.01 5.90 -13.91
CA LEU A 399 7.62 6.80 -12.93
C LEU A 399 7.53 6.23 -11.51
N ARG A 400 6.40 5.62 -11.13
CA ARG A 400 6.25 4.93 -9.85
C ARG A 400 7.30 3.84 -9.67
N TYR A 401 7.53 3.02 -10.69
CA TYR A 401 8.51 1.94 -10.65
C TYR A 401 9.94 2.48 -10.62
N ALA A 402 10.24 3.51 -11.41
CA ALA A 402 11.54 4.18 -11.38
C ALA A 402 11.87 4.71 -9.98
N LEU A 403 10.89 5.28 -9.26
CA LEU A 403 11.05 5.79 -7.90
C LEU A 403 11.04 4.71 -6.81
N SER A 404 10.83 3.43 -7.13
CA SER A 404 10.63 2.39 -6.11
C SER A 404 11.76 2.27 -5.09
N PRO A 405 13.07 2.46 -5.39
CA PRO A 405 14.10 2.42 -4.36
C PRO A 405 14.03 3.61 -3.41
N TYR A 406 13.72 4.81 -3.92
CA TYR A 406 13.48 5.99 -3.07
C TYR A 406 12.27 5.80 -2.15
N ILE A 407 11.19 5.20 -2.67
CA ILE A 407 10.00 4.86 -1.89
C ILE A 407 10.34 3.84 -0.81
N TYR A 408 11.17 2.85 -1.14
CA TYR A 408 11.58 1.81 -0.21
C TYR A 408 12.51 2.33 0.88
N ASP A 409 13.41 3.26 0.57
CA ASP A 409 14.21 4.00 1.55
C ASP A 409 13.30 4.78 2.52
N ALA A 410 12.26 5.44 2.01
CA ALA A 410 11.28 6.16 2.83
C ALA A 410 10.44 5.21 3.70
N ALA A 411 10.11 4.02 3.21
CA ALA A 411 9.42 2.99 3.97
C ALA A 411 10.32 2.45 5.11
N ARG A 412 11.60 2.21 4.84
CA ARG A 412 12.58 1.85 5.87
C ARG A 412 12.70 2.93 6.94
N HIS A 413 12.78 4.19 6.53
CA HIS A 413 12.80 5.32 7.45
C HIS A 413 11.55 5.38 8.33
N ALA A 414 10.36 5.10 7.79
CA ALA A 414 9.12 5.03 8.56
C ALA A 414 9.17 3.93 9.63
N THR A 415 9.76 2.77 9.31
CA THR A 415 9.95 1.68 10.27
C THR A 415 10.91 2.05 11.41
N GLU A 416 11.98 2.78 11.12
CA GLU A 416 13.00 3.14 12.14
C GLU A 416 12.62 4.36 12.98
N SER A 417 11.84 5.29 12.42
CA SER A 417 11.57 6.59 13.03
C SER A 417 10.10 6.89 13.31
N GLY A 418 9.16 6.07 12.81
CA GLY A 418 7.73 6.42 12.84
C GLY A 418 7.32 7.55 11.90
N VAL A 419 8.27 8.21 11.22
CA VAL A 419 7.99 9.29 10.27
C VAL A 419 7.72 8.70 8.88
N SER A 420 6.44 8.67 8.53
CA SER A 420 5.90 8.13 7.28
C SER A 420 6.40 8.86 6.02
N MET A 421 6.15 8.27 4.84
CA MET A 421 6.66 8.81 3.57
C MET A 421 5.96 10.08 3.09
N CYS A 422 4.64 10.21 3.28
CA CYS A 422 3.90 11.43 2.92
C CYS A 422 3.86 12.35 4.14
N ARG A 423 4.49 13.53 4.07
CA ARG A 423 4.74 14.38 5.23
C ARG A 423 4.15 15.78 4.98
N PRO A 424 3.19 16.22 5.79
CA PRO A 424 2.66 17.58 5.70
C PRO A 424 3.79 18.62 5.83
N LEU A 425 3.67 19.75 5.13
CA LEU A 425 4.69 20.80 5.13
C LEU A 425 5.02 21.31 6.54
N TYR A 426 4.00 21.42 7.41
CA TYR A 426 4.14 21.92 8.77
C TYR A 426 5.02 21.03 9.66
N TYR A 427 5.36 19.80 9.26
CA TYR A 427 6.38 19.00 9.95
C TYR A 427 7.76 19.68 9.97
N TYR A 428 8.06 20.46 8.93
CA TYR A 428 9.37 21.11 8.76
C TYR A 428 9.32 22.63 8.90
N TYR A 429 8.13 23.22 8.73
CA TYR A 429 7.92 24.67 8.80
C TYR A 429 6.77 25.02 9.75
N PRO A 430 6.83 24.58 11.02
CA PRO A 430 5.69 24.71 11.93
C PRO A 430 5.39 26.17 12.32
N GLU A 431 6.35 27.08 12.15
CA GLU A 431 6.21 28.51 12.45
C GLU A 431 5.69 29.33 11.26
N LEU A 432 5.52 28.71 10.08
CA LEU A 432 5.05 29.39 8.87
C LEU A 432 3.60 29.01 8.60
N GLN A 433 2.71 30.01 8.58
CA GLN A 433 1.29 29.80 8.32
C GLN A 433 1.07 29.20 6.92
N GLU A 434 1.92 29.53 5.96
CA GLU A 434 1.87 29.00 4.60
C GLU A 434 1.97 27.46 4.56
N ALA A 435 2.66 26.84 5.52
CA ALA A 435 2.78 25.39 5.60
C ALA A 435 1.48 24.70 6.04
N TYR A 436 0.54 25.44 6.65
CA TYR A 436 -0.79 24.96 7.01
C TYR A 436 -1.82 25.32 5.95
N ASP A 437 -1.69 26.49 5.33
CA ASP A 437 -2.62 26.98 4.31
C ASP A 437 -2.51 26.19 2.99
N ASN A 438 -1.31 25.74 2.63
CA ASN A 438 -1.06 24.94 1.42
C ASN A 438 -1.15 23.44 1.72
N ASN A 439 -2.33 23.00 2.16
CA ASN A 439 -2.55 21.62 2.62
C ASN A 439 -2.75 20.61 1.47
N GLU A 440 -2.81 21.08 0.22
CA GLU A 440 -2.94 20.24 -0.97
C GLU A 440 -1.59 19.85 -1.61
N GLU A 441 -0.49 20.11 -0.90
CA GLU A 441 0.86 19.71 -1.25
C GLU A 441 1.59 19.16 -0.02
N TYR A 442 2.52 18.22 -0.24
CA TYR A 442 3.22 17.54 0.85
C TYR A 442 4.59 17.05 0.40
N PHE A 443 5.47 16.74 1.35
CA PHE A 443 6.71 16.04 1.05
C PHE A 443 6.48 14.55 0.87
N PHE A 444 6.97 14.00 -0.24
CA PHE A 444 7.07 12.57 -0.48
C PHE A 444 8.52 12.14 -0.23
N GLY A 445 8.78 11.51 0.92
CA GLY A 445 10.11 11.30 1.47
C GLY A 445 10.78 12.61 1.87
N ASP A 446 12.11 12.67 1.78
CA ASP A 446 12.88 13.85 2.21
C ASP A 446 12.99 14.96 1.15
N ASN A 447 12.89 14.60 -0.13
CA ASN A 447 13.40 15.44 -1.21
C ASN A 447 12.35 15.88 -2.23
N ILE A 448 11.22 15.16 -2.34
CA ILE A 448 10.17 15.45 -3.32
C ILE A 448 9.04 16.21 -2.64
N LEU A 449 8.56 17.29 -3.26
CA LEU A 449 7.30 17.95 -2.95
C LEU A 449 6.30 17.59 -4.07
N ALA A 450 5.16 17.03 -3.68
CA ALA A 450 4.14 16.53 -4.59
C ALA A 450 2.80 17.25 -4.38
N THR A 451 2.02 17.36 -5.45
CA THR A 451 0.66 17.92 -5.48
C THR A 451 -0.14 17.23 -6.60
N ALA A 452 -1.46 17.43 -6.63
CA ALA A 452 -2.31 17.01 -7.75
C ALA A 452 -2.68 18.20 -8.65
N ILE A 453 -2.96 17.94 -9.94
CA ILE A 453 -3.76 18.84 -10.77
C ILE A 453 -5.22 18.52 -10.52
N THR A 454 -6.02 19.53 -10.17
CA THR A 454 -7.35 19.35 -9.58
C THR A 454 -8.48 19.99 -10.38
N ALA A 455 -8.19 20.37 -11.61
CA ALA A 455 -9.15 20.90 -12.56
C ALA A 455 -8.78 20.44 -13.98
N PRO A 456 -9.77 20.32 -14.89
CA PRO A 456 -9.50 19.98 -16.28
C PRO A 456 -8.69 21.07 -16.99
N CYS A 457 -8.02 20.69 -18.06
CA CYS A 457 -7.33 21.59 -18.97
C CYS A 457 -8.32 22.60 -19.57
N GLY A 458 -7.88 23.86 -19.64
CA GLY A 458 -8.61 24.92 -20.33
C GLY A 458 -8.48 24.81 -21.85
N PRO A 459 -9.09 25.75 -22.60
CA PRO A 459 -9.02 25.78 -24.06
C PRO A 459 -7.61 25.88 -24.65
N ASP A 460 -6.62 26.31 -23.87
CA ASP A 460 -5.21 26.37 -24.26
C ASP A 460 -4.47 25.03 -24.05
N GLY A 461 -5.18 23.98 -23.62
CA GLY A 461 -4.62 22.65 -23.37
C GLY A 461 -3.86 22.53 -22.06
N THR A 462 -3.99 23.49 -21.14
CA THR A 462 -3.29 23.48 -19.85
C THR A 462 -4.23 23.64 -18.66
N ALA A 463 -3.84 23.08 -17.52
CA ALA A 463 -4.49 23.28 -16.22
C ALA A 463 -3.56 24.08 -15.30
N SER A 464 -4.11 25.09 -14.62
CA SER A 464 -3.34 25.91 -13.68
C SER A 464 -3.30 25.28 -12.28
N ARG A 465 -2.16 25.39 -11.61
CA ARG A 465 -1.97 24.97 -10.23
C ARG A 465 -1.18 26.01 -9.46
N GLU A 466 -1.68 26.34 -8.28
CA GLU A 466 -0.95 27.15 -7.30
C GLU A 466 -0.19 26.21 -6.37
N VAL A 467 1.09 26.53 -6.12
CA VAL A 467 2.00 25.76 -5.26
C VAL A 467 2.84 26.71 -4.44
N TRP A 468 3.10 26.37 -3.17
CA TRP A 468 4.01 27.13 -2.33
C TRP A 468 5.29 26.33 -2.13
N LEU A 469 6.40 26.88 -2.65
CA LEU A 469 7.69 26.22 -2.50
C LEU A 469 8.37 26.76 -1.23
N PRO A 470 8.73 25.92 -0.25
CA PRO A 470 9.43 26.35 0.95
C PRO A 470 10.81 26.94 0.64
N LYS A 471 11.37 27.73 1.55
CA LYS A 471 12.68 28.39 1.35
C LYS A 471 13.75 27.38 0.88
N GLY A 472 14.42 27.72 -0.21
CA GLY A 472 15.42 26.86 -0.85
C GLY A 472 15.42 27.03 -2.37
N GLU A 473 16.10 26.14 -3.07
CA GLU A 473 15.95 25.98 -4.52
C GLU A 473 15.29 24.64 -4.80
N TRP A 474 14.37 24.64 -5.77
CA TRP A 474 13.56 23.49 -6.16
C TRP A 474 13.66 23.31 -7.66
N TYR A 475 13.77 22.08 -8.12
CA TYR A 475 13.73 21.75 -9.53
C TYR A 475 12.35 21.23 -9.89
N ASP A 476 11.65 21.96 -10.75
CA ASP A 476 10.37 21.57 -11.34
C ASP A 476 10.66 20.52 -12.40
N MET A 477 10.34 19.25 -12.10
CA MET A 477 10.65 18.12 -12.97
C MET A 477 9.85 18.14 -14.26
N ALA A 478 8.65 18.74 -14.25
CA ALA A 478 7.77 18.79 -15.41
C ALA A 478 8.20 19.86 -16.43
N HIS A 479 8.73 20.98 -15.95
CA HIS A 479 9.21 22.09 -16.79
C HIS A 479 10.74 22.11 -16.97
N ALA A 480 11.46 21.20 -16.32
CA ALA A 480 12.92 21.12 -16.33
C ALA A 480 13.60 22.47 -15.99
N ARG A 481 13.21 23.10 -14.88
CA ARG A 481 13.75 24.41 -14.45
C ARG A 481 13.92 24.54 -12.95
N LEU A 482 14.90 25.35 -12.54
CA LEU A 482 15.09 25.74 -11.15
C LEU A 482 14.16 26.89 -10.77
N LEU A 483 13.56 26.77 -9.59
CA LEU A 483 12.69 27.73 -8.95
C LEU A 483 13.26 28.10 -7.57
N LYS A 484 13.11 29.38 -7.19
CA LYS A 484 13.47 29.86 -5.86
C LYS A 484 12.25 29.73 -4.96
N GLY A 485 12.38 28.99 -3.87
CA GLY A 485 11.35 28.87 -2.85
C GLY A 485 11.27 30.05 -1.90
N GLY A 486 10.46 29.90 -0.86
CA GLY A 486 10.00 30.96 0.04
C GLY A 486 8.85 31.78 -0.53
N LYS A 487 8.11 31.25 -1.52
CA LYS A 487 6.99 31.95 -2.17
C LYS A 487 6.05 31.01 -2.91
N ALA A 488 4.85 31.50 -3.18
CA ALA A 488 3.87 30.85 -4.04
C ALA A 488 4.18 31.08 -5.53
N TYR A 489 3.76 30.11 -6.35
CA TYR A 489 3.80 30.14 -7.79
C TYR A 489 2.44 29.75 -8.35
N LYS A 490 2.03 30.39 -9.43
CA LYS A 490 0.93 29.94 -10.28
C LYS A 490 1.51 29.39 -11.57
N LEU A 491 1.45 28.08 -11.74
CA LEU A 491 2.04 27.35 -12.86
C LEU A 491 0.93 26.75 -13.73
N SER A 492 1.23 26.45 -14.98
CA SER A 492 0.32 25.82 -15.93
C SER A 492 0.96 24.55 -16.45
N TYR A 493 0.18 23.48 -16.59
CA TYR A 493 0.65 22.15 -16.97
C TYR A 493 -0.20 21.57 -18.09
N THR A 494 0.44 21.05 -19.14
CA THR A 494 -0.25 20.21 -20.13
C THR A 494 -0.69 18.88 -19.50
N LEU A 495 -1.46 18.08 -20.23
CA LEU A 495 -1.87 16.75 -19.77
C LEU A 495 -0.69 15.82 -19.48
N GLU A 496 0.37 15.88 -20.29
CA GLU A 496 1.60 15.10 -20.12
C GLU A 496 2.35 15.46 -18.84
N GLN A 497 2.27 16.72 -18.43
CA GLN A 497 3.07 17.26 -17.33
C GLN A 497 2.39 17.02 -15.97
N ASN A 498 3.06 16.24 -15.12
CA ASN A 498 2.68 16.00 -13.72
C ASN A 498 3.49 16.93 -12.79
N PRO A 499 2.88 17.77 -11.93
CA PRO A 499 3.61 18.66 -11.03
C PRO A 499 4.26 17.91 -9.86
N TRP A 500 5.59 17.80 -9.89
CA TRP A 500 6.41 17.41 -8.74
C TRP A 500 7.74 18.14 -8.76
N PHE A 501 8.21 18.48 -7.56
CA PHE A 501 9.39 19.32 -7.37
C PHE A 501 10.39 18.58 -6.51
N VAL A 502 11.66 18.63 -6.88
CA VAL A 502 12.73 17.99 -6.10
C VAL A 502 13.67 19.06 -5.57
N LYS A 503 14.10 18.92 -4.31
CA LYS A 503 15.11 19.82 -3.73
C LYS A 503 16.33 19.90 -4.65
N ALA A 504 16.75 21.11 -4.99
CA ALA A 504 17.88 21.32 -5.90
C ALA A 504 19.16 20.69 -5.31
N GLY A 505 19.86 19.89 -6.11
CA GLY A 505 21.07 19.17 -5.69
C GLY A 505 20.82 17.84 -4.98
N ALA A 506 19.57 17.39 -4.83
CA ALA A 506 19.26 16.07 -4.29
C ALA A 506 19.79 14.93 -5.16
N VAL A 507 20.00 13.79 -4.52
CA VAL A 507 20.27 12.49 -5.17
C VAL A 507 19.08 11.59 -4.89
N ILE A 508 18.48 11.01 -5.93
CA ILE A 508 17.33 10.09 -5.80
C ILE A 508 17.74 8.73 -6.39
N PRO A 509 17.72 7.64 -5.60
CA PRO A 509 17.96 6.30 -6.12
C PRO A 509 16.76 5.84 -6.95
N LEU A 510 17.07 5.27 -8.12
CA LEU A 510 16.09 4.79 -9.09
C LEU A 510 16.24 3.30 -9.34
N ALA A 511 15.13 2.64 -9.64
CA ALA A 511 15.11 1.24 -10.04
C ALA A 511 15.83 1.06 -11.38
N PRO A 512 16.25 -0.18 -11.73
CA PRO A 512 16.76 -0.49 -13.07
C PRO A 512 15.83 0.00 -14.18
N GLU A 513 16.41 0.37 -15.32
CA GLU A 513 15.59 0.78 -16.47
C GLU A 513 14.80 -0.41 -17.00
N GLY A 514 13.53 -0.21 -17.32
CA GLY A 514 12.66 -1.25 -17.85
C GLY A 514 12.16 -2.28 -16.83
N ILE A 515 12.34 -2.06 -15.53
CA ILE A 515 11.75 -2.92 -14.49
C ILE A 515 10.23 -3.04 -14.68
N THR A 516 9.72 -4.27 -14.60
CA THR A 516 8.28 -4.54 -14.78
C THR A 516 7.62 -5.11 -13.53
N ASN A 517 8.43 -5.55 -12.56
CA ASN A 517 7.99 -6.11 -11.30
C ASN A 517 9.01 -5.78 -10.18
N LEU A 518 8.54 -5.40 -9.01
CA LEU A 518 9.43 -4.98 -7.91
C LEU A 518 10.10 -6.15 -7.18
N GLN A 519 9.78 -7.39 -7.54
CA GLN A 519 10.47 -8.58 -7.04
C GLN A 519 11.70 -8.94 -7.89
N GLU A 520 11.92 -8.27 -9.02
CA GLU A 520 13.09 -8.47 -9.86
C GLU A 520 14.39 -8.14 -9.09
N GLN A 521 15.34 -9.07 -9.10
CA GLN A 521 16.66 -8.84 -8.54
C GLN A 521 17.55 -8.12 -9.56
N SER A 522 18.29 -7.12 -9.10
CA SER A 522 19.23 -6.40 -9.94
C SER A 522 20.46 -5.97 -9.15
N ASN A 523 21.60 -5.94 -9.83
CA ASN A 523 22.82 -5.32 -9.32
C ASN A 523 22.98 -3.85 -9.75
N ALA A 524 22.01 -3.29 -10.47
CA ALA A 524 22.08 -1.91 -10.91
C ALA A 524 21.75 -0.92 -9.77
N LEU A 525 22.48 0.19 -9.72
CA LEU A 525 22.20 1.33 -8.86
C LEU A 525 22.16 2.59 -9.74
N ARG A 526 20.95 3.03 -10.08
CA ARG A 526 20.73 4.25 -10.87
C ARG A 526 20.52 5.42 -9.91
N LEU A 527 21.22 6.53 -10.12
CA LEU A 527 21.13 7.71 -9.27
C LEU A 527 20.76 8.93 -10.09
N MET A 528 19.57 9.48 -9.86
CA MET A 528 19.17 10.78 -10.42
C MET A 528 19.86 11.89 -9.64
N ILE A 529 20.65 12.71 -10.33
CA ILE A 529 21.35 13.86 -9.79
C ILE A 529 20.60 15.12 -10.22
N VAL A 530 19.87 15.72 -9.28
CA VAL A 530 19.03 16.90 -9.55
C VAL A 530 19.90 18.16 -9.65
N PRO A 531 19.64 19.08 -10.59
CA PRO A 531 20.32 20.37 -10.68
C PRO A 531 20.35 21.13 -9.37
N GLY A 532 21.48 21.75 -9.06
CA GLY A 532 21.65 22.57 -7.87
C GLY A 532 23.02 22.40 -7.23
N LYS A 533 23.42 23.40 -6.44
CA LYS A 533 24.74 23.41 -5.78
C LYS A 533 24.72 22.80 -4.39
N ALA A 534 23.54 22.64 -3.78
CA ALA A 534 23.42 22.07 -2.45
C ALA A 534 24.10 20.69 -2.38
N ALA A 535 24.75 20.44 -1.25
CA ALA A 535 25.25 19.12 -0.92
C ALA A 535 24.07 18.22 -0.54
N CYS A 536 24.19 16.93 -0.83
CA CYS A 536 23.21 15.93 -0.49
C CYS A 536 23.92 14.71 0.07
N LYS A 537 23.31 14.09 1.08
CA LYS A 537 23.73 12.82 1.64
C LYS A 537 22.50 11.96 1.85
N ILE A 538 22.53 10.74 1.35
CA ILE A 538 21.48 9.74 1.54
C ILE A 538 22.12 8.41 1.96
N GLU A 539 21.32 7.55 2.58
CA GLU A 539 21.68 6.15 2.83
C GLU A 539 20.68 5.29 2.07
N HIS A 540 21.14 4.57 1.04
CA HIS A 540 20.28 3.70 0.24
C HIS A 540 20.16 2.33 0.92
N TYR A 541 18.93 1.86 1.15
CA TYR A 541 18.59 0.64 1.86
C TYR A 541 18.16 -0.48 0.92
N GLU A 542 18.64 -1.69 1.20
CA GLU A 542 18.31 -2.89 0.43
C GLU A 542 18.20 -4.12 1.33
N ASP A 543 17.26 -5.01 1.03
CA ASP A 543 17.04 -6.29 1.69
C ASP A 543 16.45 -7.31 0.69
N ASP A 544 15.95 -8.45 1.18
CA ASP A 544 15.28 -9.43 0.32
C ASP A 544 13.89 -9.02 -0.18
N GLY A 545 13.31 -7.94 0.36
CA GLY A 545 12.00 -7.40 0.01
C GLY A 545 10.79 -8.25 0.42
N ILE A 546 10.98 -9.38 1.10
CA ILE A 546 9.94 -10.41 1.28
C ILE A 546 9.81 -10.87 2.73
N SER A 547 10.94 -11.18 3.40
CA SER A 547 10.92 -11.83 4.71
C SER A 547 11.09 -10.84 5.85
N GLN A 548 10.84 -11.30 7.08
CA GLN A 548 11.11 -10.56 8.31
C GLN A 548 12.61 -10.43 8.61
N ALA A 549 13.49 -11.03 7.80
CA ALA A 549 14.95 -10.88 7.96
C ALA A 549 15.41 -9.42 7.86
N TYR A 550 14.61 -8.52 7.29
CA TYR A 550 14.89 -7.09 7.14
C TYR A 550 15.28 -6.37 8.44
N GLU A 551 14.95 -6.94 9.60
CA GLU A 551 15.38 -6.44 10.91
C GLU A 551 16.90 -6.56 11.14
N ARG A 552 17.56 -7.54 10.50
CA ARG A 552 18.97 -7.89 10.73
C ARG A 552 19.78 -8.09 9.45
N ASP A 553 19.20 -8.74 8.46
CA ASP A 553 19.82 -9.14 7.20
C ASP A 553 19.42 -8.14 6.11
N PHE A 554 20.13 -7.01 6.09
CA PHE A 554 19.96 -5.96 5.10
C PHE A 554 21.31 -5.34 4.75
N ALA A 555 21.32 -4.51 3.71
CA ALA A 555 22.48 -3.76 3.28
C ALA A 555 22.17 -2.27 3.13
N THR A 556 23.20 -1.44 3.33
CA THR A 556 23.12 0.01 3.18
C THR A 556 24.29 0.53 2.35
N THR A 557 24.04 1.57 1.56
CA THR A 557 25.06 2.26 0.75
C THR A 557 24.93 3.76 0.91
N SER A 558 25.91 4.37 1.59
CA SER A 558 25.96 5.82 1.75
C SER A 558 26.33 6.52 0.44
N ILE A 559 25.58 7.54 0.05
CA ILE A 559 25.82 8.32 -1.17
C ILE A 559 25.88 9.79 -0.82
N GLU A 560 26.96 10.46 -1.25
CA GLU A 560 27.19 11.87 -1.00
C GLU A 560 27.44 12.61 -2.31
N LYS A 561 26.77 13.74 -2.49
CA LYS A 561 27.00 14.65 -3.62
C LYS A 561 27.40 16.02 -3.13
N SER A 562 28.37 16.62 -3.81
CA SER A 562 28.80 18.01 -3.60
C SER A 562 29.11 18.68 -4.93
N THR A 563 28.90 19.99 -5.03
CA THR A 563 29.21 20.77 -6.23
C THR A 563 29.97 22.04 -5.84
N SER A 564 31.13 22.26 -6.45
CA SER A 564 31.95 23.47 -6.24
C SER A 564 32.77 23.80 -7.49
N GLY A 565 32.89 25.09 -7.82
CA GLY A 565 33.73 25.54 -8.93
C GLY A 565 33.39 24.91 -10.29
N GLY A 566 32.11 24.63 -10.56
CA GLY A 566 31.67 23.95 -11.80
C GLY A 566 31.89 22.44 -11.82
N LYS A 567 32.44 21.86 -10.75
CA LYS A 567 32.67 20.42 -10.60
C LYS A 567 31.64 19.80 -9.68
N THR A 568 31.04 18.70 -10.08
CA THR A 568 30.20 17.85 -9.22
C THR A 568 30.97 16.59 -8.84
N ILE A 569 30.96 16.24 -7.55
CA ILE A 569 31.56 15.02 -7.02
C ILE A 569 30.45 14.19 -6.39
N VAL A 570 30.31 12.94 -6.84
CA VAL A 570 29.41 11.94 -6.25
C VAL A 570 30.26 10.82 -5.67
N LYS A 571 30.14 10.59 -4.36
CA LYS A 571 30.80 9.49 -3.64
C LYS A 571 29.76 8.44 -3.31
N ILE A 572 30.01 7.20 -3.72
CA ILE A 572 29.21 6.02 -3.39
C ILE A 572 30.09 5.17 -2.47
N GLY A 573 29.64 5.00 -1.23
CA GLY A 573 30.32 4.20 -0.22
C GLY A 573 30.31 2.70 -0.56
N PRO A 574 31.13 1.90 0.12
CA PRO A 574 31.02 0.45 0.01
C PRO A 574 29.69 -0.01 0.61
N ARG A 575 29.04 -1.01 -0.01
CA ARG A 575 27.86 -1.64 0.59
C ARG A 575 28.22 -2.24 1.95
N LYS A 576 27.47 -1.90 2.99
CA LYS A 576 27.60 -2.45 4.34
C LYS A 576 26.44 -3.38 4.63
N GLY A 577 26.72 -4.58 5.12
CA GLY A 577 25.70 -5.61 5.35
C GLY A 577 25.43 -6.46 4.10
N SER A 578 24.51 -7.41 4.26
CA SER A 578 24.12 -8.37 3.23
C SER A 578 22.74 -8.94 3.55
N PHE A 579 22.09 -9.47 2.53
CA PHE A 579 20.82 -10.18 2.63
C PHE A 579 20.82 -11.37 1.65
N ALA A 580 19.83 -12.25 1.74
CA ALA A 580 19.71 -13.39 0.83
C ALA A 580 19.53 -12.90 -0.62
N GLY A 581 20.41 -13.32 -1.53
CA GLY A 581 20.39 -12.88 -2.94
C GLY A 581 21.07 -11.53 -3.21
N ALA A 582 21.74 -10.92 -2.23
CA ALA A 582 22.45 -9.66 -2.42
C ALA A 582 23.57 -9.81 -3.49
N PRO A 583 23.57 -9.02 -4.59
CA PRO A 583 24.57 -9.16 -5.65
C PRO A 583 26.00 -8.91 -5.15
N SER A 584 27.00 -9.60 -5.69
CA SER A 584 28.40 -9.37 -5.31
C SER A 584 29.03 -8.16 -6.02
N THR A 585 28.42 -7.68 -7.11
CA THR A 585 28.86 -6.54 -7.92
C THR A 585 27.77 -5.47 -8.00
N ARG A 586 28.12 -4.31 -8.59
CA ARG A 586 27.23 -3.19 -8.88
C ARG A 586 27.50 -2.62 -10.26
N LEU A 587 26.42 -2.36 -11.00
CA LEU A 587 26.42 -1.52 -12.19
C LEU A 587 25.81 -0.16 -11.82
N VAL A 588 26.66 0.87 -11.69
CA VAL A 588 26.19 2.19 -11.27
C VAL A 588 26.03 3.11 -12.47
N SER A 589 24.94 3.86 -12.51
CA SER A 589 24.79 5.00 -13.43
C SER A 589 24.33 6.27 -12.70
N LEU A 590 24.80 7.42 -13.20
CA LEU A 590 24.39 8.74 -12.74
C LEU A 590 23.58 9.43 -13.85
N GLU A 591 22.37 9.87 -13.54
CA GLU A 591 21.47 10.58 -14.45
C GLU A 591 21.46 12.06 -14.08
N LEU A 592 22.20 12.86 -14.83
CA LEU A 592 22.30 14.30 -14.63
C LEU A 592 21.11 14.99 -15.29
N GLU A 593 20.09 15.28 -14.49
CA GLU A 593 18.87 15.92 -14.97
C GLU A 593 19.13 17.36 -15.44
N GLY A 594 18.44 17.79 -16.50
CA GLY A 594 18.60 19.12 -17.09
C GLY A 594 19.95 19.37 -17.80
N VAL A 595 20.84 18.38 -17.87
CA VAL A 595 22.16 18.49 -18.52
C VAL A 595 22.09 17.96 -19.95
N ASN A 596 21.96 18.87 -20.91
CA ASN A 596 21.86 18.57 -22.35
C ASN A 596 23.17 18.69 -23.12
N LYS A 597 24.29 18.86 -22.43
CA LYS A 597 25.63 18.86 -23.02
C LYS A 597 26.49 17.89 -22.24
N ALA A 598 27.20 17.03 -22.96
CA ALA A 598 28.15 16.11 -22.35
C ALA A 598 29.15 16.88 -21.46
N PRO A 599 29.42 16.39 -20.23
CA PRO A 599 30.48 16.92 -19.39
C PRO A 599 31.81 16.95 -20.15
N SER A 600 32.61 17.97 -19.88
CA SER A 600 33.94 18.13 -20.47
C SER A 600 34.90 17.03 -20.03
N GLN A 601 34.70 16.49 -18.83
CA GLN A 601 35.47 15.40 -18.27
C GLN A 601 34.67 14.67 -17.20
N VAL A 602 34.70 13.35 -17.24
CA VAL A 602 34.21 12.48 -16.16
C VAL A 602 35.33 11.54 -15.74
N LYS A 603 35.56 11.42 -14.43
CA LYS A 603 36.49 10.46 -13.84
C LYS A 603 35.78 9.59 -12.81
N CYS A 604 36.12 8.30 -12.78
CA CYS A 604 35.74 7.39 -11.70
C CYS A 604 37.02 6.91 -11.00
N ASN A 605 37.13 7.13 -9.69
CA ASN A 605 38.32 6.81 -8.88
C ASN A 605 39.63 7.35 -9.50
N GLY A 606 39.57 8.56 -10.07
CA GLY A 606 40.71 9.24 -10.71
C GLY A 606 40.97 8.86 -12.17
N ALA A 607 40.40 7.75 -12.66
CA ALA A 607 40.53 7.32 -14.06
C ALA A 607 39.46 7.98 -14.95
N SER A 608 39.86 8.53 -16.10
CA SER A 608 38.92 9.12 -17.06
C SER A 608 38.02 8.07 -17.69
N LEU A 609 36.72 8.36 -17.78
CA LEU A 609 35.77 7.51 -18.51
C LEU A 609 35.80 7.80 -20.02
N PRO A 610 35.60 6.77 -20.87
CA PRO A 610 35.50 6.97 -22.31
C PRO A 610 34.20 7.70 -22.68
N ALA A 611 34.19 8.36 -23.84
CA ALA A 611 32.99 9.05 -24.33
C ALA A 611 31.77 8.10 -24.49
N SER A 612 32.00 6.82 -24.77
CA SER A 612 30.94 5.80 -24.86
C SER A 612 30.22 5.52 -23.54
N ALA A 613 30.79 5.93 -22.40
CA ALA A 613 30.15 5.83 -21.09
C ALA A 613 29.17 6.99 -20.81
N ILE A 614 29.08 7.97 -21.71
CA ILE A 614 28.31 9.19 -21.54
C ILE A 614 27.28 9.27 -22.67
N CYS A 615 26.00 9.27 -22.30
CA CYS A 615 24.89 9.42 -23.24
C CYS A 615 24.09 10.67 -22.88
N THR A 616 23.98 11.62 -23.81
CA THR A 616 23.20 12.84 -23.64
C THR A 616 21.97 12.82 -24.54
N GLY A 617 20.79 13.04 -23.98
CA GLY A 617 19.53 13.08 -24.72
C GLY A 617 18.32 13.18 -23.79
N GLY A 618 17.18 13.58 -24.35
CA GLY A 618 15.91 13.58 -23.62
C GLY A 618 15.90 14.46 -22.36
N GLY A 619 16.64 15.57 -22.33
CA GLY A 619 16.68 16.48 -21.18
C GLY A 619 17.75 16.14 -20.14
N ARG A 620 18.52 15.07 -20.31
CA ARG A 620 19.50 14.59 -19.30
C ARG A 620 20.78 14.03 -19.92
N THR A 621 21.78 13.83 -19.06
CA THR A 621 23.00 13.08 -19.40
C THR A 621 23.20 11.90 -18.46
N THR A 622 23.27 10.70 -19.01
CA THR A 622 23.56 9.47 -18.27
C THR A 622 25.04 9.14 -18.35
N ILE A 623 25.65 8.86 -17.20
CA ILE A 623 27.03 8.39 -17.07
C ILE A 623 26.98 6.96 -16.52
N THR A 624 27.47 5.99 -17.28
CA THR A 624 27.56 4.59 -16.84
C THR A 624 28.97 4.29 -16.34
N LEU A 625 29.08 3.80 -15.11
CA LEU A 625 30.37 3.42 -14.53
C LEU A 625 30.73 1.97 -14.92
N PRO A 626 32.01 1.60 -14.94
CA PRO A 626 32.41 0.20 -14.99
C PRO A 626 31.80 -0.58 -13.84
N GLU A 627 31.39 -1.83 -14.11
CA GLU A 627 30.93 -2.73 -13.06
C GLU A 627 32.04 -2.93 -12.01
N ALA A 628 31.65 -2.87 -10.73
CA ALA A 628 32.59 -2.95 -9.61
C ALA A 628 32.06 -3.89 -8.52
N PRO A 629 32.92 -4.49 -7.67
CA PRO A 629 32.50 -5.18 -6.47
C PRO A 629 31.58 -4.30 -5.60
N ALA A 630 30.51 -4.85 -5.04
CA ALA A 630 29.56 -4.10 -4.22
C ALA A 630 30.19 -3.50 -2.95
N GLY A 631 31.27 -4.12 -2.45
CA GLY A 631 32.06 -3.61 -1.32
C GLY A 631 33.11 -2.56 -1.69
N GLN A 632 33.19 -2.12 -2.96
CA GLN A 632 34.14 -1.10 -3.40
C GLN A 632 33.49 0.29 -3.37
N ALA A 633 34.20 1.27 -2.79
CA ALA A 633 33.80 2.67 -2.87
C ALA A 633 34.11 3.25 -4.26
N LEU A 634 33.21 4.11 -4.75
CA LEU A 634 33.35 4.82 -6.03
C LEU A 634 33.29 6.33 -5.79
N THR A 635 34.22 7.08 -6.38
CA THR A 635 34.18 8.55 -6.43
C THR A 635 34.13 8.99 -7.88
N VAL A 636 33.04 9.63 -8.25
CA VAL A 636 32.81 10.15 -9.61
C VAL A 636 32.99 11.66 -9.59
N GLU A 637 33.89 12.17 -10.43
CA GLU A 637 34.15 13.59 -10.62
C GLU A 637 33.67 14.02 -12.01
N ILE A 638 32.80 15.02 -12.07
CA ILE A 638 32.13 15.51 -13.28
C ILE A 638 32.44 16.99 -13.45
N LYS A 639 32.92 17.42 -14.63
CA LYS A 639 33.26 18.81 -14.95
C LYS A 639 32.53 19.34 -16.17
#